data_AF-A0A5S9Q5N7-F1
#
_entry.id   AF-A0A5S9Q5N7-F1
#
_cell.length_a   1.000
_cell.length_b   1.000
_cell.length_c   1.000
_cell.angle_alpha   90.00
_cell.angle_beta   90.00
_cell.angle_gamma   90.00
#
_symmetry.space_group_name_H-M   'P 1'
#
loop_
_entity.id
_entity.type
_entity.pdbx_description
1 polymer ?
#
loop_
_entity_poly.entity_id
_entity_poly.type
_entity_poly.pdbx_seq_one_letter_code
_entity_poly.pdbx_strand_id
1 'polypeptide(L)'
;MMLTRARCITVMMLGLPLWGCDNDNDSRRSGSNDTDELRQFIGQQVGGLDKLTVPESNDDLPQPLLADGTPDPFFQTTEAKRYLGKQLFHDPVRTVRIRPEFGGIPETAKTGSCGSCHFGEVGSKAGTLFNFSVGGEGRGYTDAQGNFIPRRRPRTDLLPTIRDTPLYEGDVLVDALPTLTDVYERAVGSPARGNKLPDPGELVTTGRLDAIDSVSRNAPTIVGAAYNNRLLLGGFAGEPDDAPGGLNPFGHPAQENVTLLLLDAHRMLESQSAELQQIPAYERLFRDAFPEEAAEADAENDMDKLINDMTVFRATASFLRTVVTRNTPWDRFLAGDDKAMTVAQQSGARLFFTDATDGGAGCYSCHSGPMLNKQPNDPDVTGMGEFIEENFYNLGLADHPLQALNRLARSDQSFRDDGRREITEREDDAFKFRVLTLRQLKGSKNFFHNGLFTSIEEVVDYFNHGIPQGVVSGTNATLSPRFTNPRGPDAPRGLGLTEEQTADITAFIEDALFDPAFVTYDPDSTTESFQLNERDFNYSLYRPYLASLGAIDGRVISGLAEDNNDPLSRRDKGLEFLDVTDQLDTTLIQRLQQDQQQHDLYELTNSSDAVVDTHLLVIVKNLPSGTEMLNASGTTSNGNPYLRVFLKDGIISPTKRIDSKLLFGFITPPAGEPPIIDYNLQFMSGQGVP
;
A
#
# COMPACT_ATOMS: atom_id res chain seq x y z
N MET A 1 22.71 -86.57 9.35
CA MET A 1 23.91 -85.77 9.64
C MET A 1 24.42 -85.25 8.30
N MET A 2 24.18 -83.96 8.01
CA MET A 2 24.14 -83.38 6.66
C MET A 2 25.52 -83.31 5.99
N LEU A 3 25.54 -83.67 4.71
CA LEU A 3 26.71 -83.94 3.87
C LEU A 3 27.03 -82.80 2.90
N THR A 4 28.32 -82.77 2.58
CA THR A 4 29.15 -82.04 1.60
C THR A 4 28.76 -82.07 0.11
N ARG A 5 29.43 -81.16 -0.66
CA ARG A 5 29.76 -81.12 -2.12
C ARG A 5 28.75 -80.34 -2.98
N ALA A 6 29.05 -79.76 -4.15
CA ALA A 6 30.22 -79.22 -4.87
C ALA A 6 29.72 -78.87 -6.30
N ARG A 7 30.44 -77.98 -7.00
CA ARG A 7 30.60 -77.84 -8.47
C ARG A 7 29.72 -76.89 -9.31
N CYS A 8 30.48 -76.19 -10.17
CA CYS A 8 30.18 -75.33 -11.32
C CYS A 8 29.15 -75.86 -12.32
N ILE A 9 28.42 -74.93 -12.95
CA ILE A 9 28.10 -74.98 -14.38
C ILE A 9 28.24 -73.57 -14.97
N THR A 10 29.08 -73.48 -16.00
CA THR A 10 29.21 -72.39 -16.96
C THR A 10 28.10 -72.51 -18.00
N VAL A 11 27.38 -71.42 -18.30
CA VAL A 11 26.65 -71.27 -19.57
C VAL A 11 27.06 -69.96 -20.19
N MET A 12 27.71 -70.08 -21.34
CA MET A 12 28.10 -68.99 -22.23
C MET A 12 27.10 -69.03 -23.39
N MET A 13 26.32 -67.97 -23.61
CA MET A 13 25.72 -67.69 -24.91
C MET A 13 25.77 -66.19 -25.19
N LEU A 14 26.43 -65.86 -26.29
CA LEU A 14 26.55 -64.55 -26.91
C LEU A 14 25.22 -64.10 -27.51
N GLY A 15 24.92 -62.81 -27.41
CA GLY A 15 23.90 -62.11 -28.19
C GLY A 15 24.10 -60.59 -28.08
N LEU A 16 24.62 -59.99 -29.15
CA LEU A 16 24.84 -58.54 -29.36
C LEU A 16 23.54 -57.87 -29.92
N PRO A 17 23.47 -56.54 -30.06
CA PRO A 17 22.48 -55.65 -29.44
C PRO A 17 21.30 -55.29 -30.35
N LEU A 18 20.15 -54.91 -29.79
CA LEU A 18 19.13 -54.11 -30.49
C LEU A 18 18.43 -53.15 -29.53
N TRP A 19 18.40 -51.89 -29.93
CA TRP A 19 17.60 -50.80 -29.38
C TRP A 19 16.11 -51.11 -29.34
N GLY A 20 15.41 -50.56 -28.35
CA GLY A 20 13.96 -50.42 -28.34
C GLY A 20 13.48 -49.83 -27.03
N CYS A 21 12.92 -48.62 -27.09
CA CYS A 21 12.41 -47.80 -26.00
C CYS A 21 11.42 -48.54 -25.09
N ASP A 22 11.49 -48.23 -23.79
CA ASP A 22 10.27 -47.98 -23.02
C ASP A 22 10.56 -46.93 -21.94
N ASN A 23 9.79 -45.85 -22.05
CA ASN A 23 9.60 -44.88 -20.99
C ASN A 23 8.90 -45.60 -19.85
N ASP A 24 9.42 -45.51 -18.62
CA ASP A 24 8.52 -45.53 -17.48
C ASP A 24 8.98 -44.58 -16.37
N ASN A 25 8.00 -43.76 -16.05
CA ASN A 25 7.93 -42.66 -15.11
C ASN A 25 7.91 -43.23 -13.69
N ASP A 26 8.93 -42.99 -12.88
CA ASP A 26 8.74 -43.01 -11.43
C ASP A 26 9.77 -42.16 -10.68
N SER A 27 9.50 -40.86 -10.56
CA SER A 27 10.10 -39.98 -9.57
C SER A 27 9.00 -39.25 -8.78
N ARG A 28 8.14 -40.00 -8.09
CA ARG A 28 7.22 -39.46 -7.06
C ARG A 28 7.64 -39.81 -5.64
N ARG A 29 8.93 -39.66 -5.34
CA ARG A 29 9.49 -39.64 -3.99
C ARG A 29 10.67 -38.66 -3.89
N SER A 30 10.42 -37.34 -3.89
CA SER A 30 11.47 -36.36 -3.54
C SER A 30 10.99 -35.04 -2.92
N GLY A 31 9.69 -34.86 -2.62
CA GLY A 31 9.16 -33.54 -2.25
C GLY A 31 9.63 -32.97 -0.89
N SER A 32 9.81 -33.79 0.14
CA SER A 32 10.20 -33.30 1.48
C SER A 32 11.72 -33.12 1.64
N ASN A 33 12.52 -33.96 0.98
CA ASN A 33 13.98 -33.90 1.12
C ASN A 33 14.56 -32.66 0.41
N ASP A 34 13.95 -32.22 -0.70
CA ASP A 34 14.40 -31.03 -1.45
C ASP A 34 14.03 -29.71 -0.73
N THR A 35 12.87 -29.66 -0.06
CA THR A 35 12.44 -28.49 0.72
C THR A 35 13.25 -28.31 2.01
N ASP A 36 13.53 -29.41 2.72
CA ASP A 36 14.48 -29.40 3.85
C ASP A 36 15.88 -28.94 3.42
N GLU A 37 16.39 -29.46 2.29
CA GLU A 37 17.68 -29.06 1.72
C GLU A 37 17.69 -27.57 1.34
N LEU A 38 16.62 -27.05 0.75
CA LEU A 38 16.48 -25.63 0.44
C LEU A 38 16.50 -24.76 1.72
N ARG A 39 15.76 -25.15 2.76
CA ARG A 39 15.78 -24.46 4.06
C ARG A 39 17.18 -24.45 4.68
N GLN A 40 17.86 -25.59 4.68
CA GLN A 40 19.23 -25.69 5.17
C GLN A 40 20.20 -24.82 4.36
N PHE A 41 20.07 -24.84 3.03
CA PHE A 41 20.86 -23.99 2.13
C PHE A 41 20.66 -22.51 2.46
N ILE A 42 19.42 -22.03 2.51
CA ILE A 42 19.10 -20.62 2.83
C ILE A 42 19.65 -20.26 4.22
N GLY A 43 19.42 -21.13 5.22
CA GLY A 43 19.94 -20.93 6.57
C GLY A 43 21.47 -20.79 6.61
N GLN A 44 22.21 -21.53 5.78
CA GLN A 44 23.67 -21.38 5.66
C GLN A 44 24.07 -20.02 5.06
N GLN A 45 23.32 -19.52 4.07
CA GLN A 45 23.61 -18.24 3.38
C GLN A 45 23.47 -17.03 4.30
N VAL A 46 22.46 -17.03 5.17
CA VAL A 46 22.17 -15.89 6.06
C VAL A 46 22.69 -16.08 7.49
N GLY A 47 23.21 -17.27 7.81
CA GLY A 47 23.72 -17.61 9.13
C GLY A 47 22.62 -17.91 10.16
N GLY A 48 21.53 -18.56 9.73
CA GLY A 48 20.39 -18.99 10.55
C GLY A 48 19.05 -18.60 9.94
N LEU A 49 18.07 -19.51 9.90
CA LEU A 49 16.71 -19.22 9.40
C LEU A 49 15.91 -18.30 10.35
N ASP A 50 16.24 -18.31 11.63
CA ASP A 50 15.71 -17.41 12.65
C ASP A 50 15.90 -15.94 12.27
N LYS A 51 17.00 -15.61 11.57
CA LYS A 51 17.24 -14.26 11.05
C LYS A 51 16.30 -13.81 9.94
N LEU A 52 15.52 -14.71 9.34
CA LEU A 52 14.51 -14.39 8.32
C LEU A 52 13.09 -14.44 8.88
N THR A 53 12.94 -14.79 10.15
CA THR A 53 11.64 -15.02 10.79
C THR A 53 11.16 -13.77 11.49
N VAL A 54 9.88 -13.42 11.28
CA VAL A 54 9.21 -12.35 12.02
C VAL A 54 8.72 -12.96 13.35
N PRO A 55 8.97 -12.33 14.51
CA PRO A 55 8.48 -12.81 15.80
C PRO A 55 6.97 -12.99 15.80
N GLU A 56 6.47 -14.01 16.50
CA GLU A 56 5.05 -14.38 16.49
C GLU A 56 4.15 -13.32 17.14
N SER A 57 4.67 -12.57 18.11
CA SER A 57 3.93 -11.56 18.86
C SER A 57 4.40 -10.13 18.57
N ASN A 58 3.58 -9.13 18.94
CA ASN A 58 3.98 -7.73 18.88
C ASN A 58 4.94 -7.33 20.01
N ASP A 59 4.93 -8.05 21.14
CA ASP A 59 5.79 -7.78 22.29
C ASP A 59 7.27 -8.09 21.97
N ASP A 60 7.50 -9.06 21.09
CA ASP A 60 8.82 -9.49 20.64
C ASP A 60 9.35 -8.70 19.43
N LEU A 61 8.56 -7.75 18.90
CA LEU A 61 9.05 -6.86 17.85
C LEU A 61 10.16 -5.95 18.38
N PRO A 62 11.11 -5.53 17.54
CA PRO A 62 12.18 -4.63 17.96
C PRO A 62 11.69 -3.35 18.65
N GLN A 63 12.22 -3.12 19.85
CA GLN A 63 11.95 -1.92 20.65
C GLN A 63 13.28 -1.44 21.29
N PRO A 64 13.43 -0.13 21.52
CA PRO A 64 14.58 0.41 22.25
C PRO A 64 14.70 -0.19 23.65
N LEU A 65 15.94 -0.43 24.05
CA LEU A 65 16.29 -0.96 25.37
C LEU A 65 16.94 0.13 26.22
N LEU A 66 16.69 0.09 27.53
CA LEU A 66 17.44 0.83 28.53
C LEU A 66 18.88 0.29 28.63
N ALA A 67 19.75 1.04 29.31
CA ALA A 67 21.16 0.65 29.49
C ALA A 67 21.36 -0.69 30.22
N ASP A 68 20.34 -1.19 30.93
CA ASP A 68 20.34 -2.49 31.60
C ASP A 68 19.80 -3.64 30.71
N GLY A 69 19.45 -3.35 29.46
CA GLY A 69 18.92 -4.30 28.48
C GLY A 69 17.42 -4.56 28.58
N THR A 70 16.69 -3.88 29.46
CA THR A 70 15.22 -4.01 29.56
C THR A 70 14.52 -3.10 28.54
N PRO A 71 13.32 -3.46 28.04
CA PRO A 71 12.55 -2.60 27.13
C PRO A 71 12.26 -1.23 27.77
N ASP A 72 12.50 -0.17 27.03
CA ASP A 72 12.21 1.18 27.49
C ASP A 72 10.68 1.42 27.51
N PRO A 73 10.06 1.69 28.69
CA PRO A 73 8.62 1.89 28.82
C PRO A 73 8.07 3.03 27.93
N PHE A 74 8.91 4.00 27.56
CA PHE A 74 8.52 5.09 26.68
C PHE A 74 8.03 4.57 25.32
N PHE A 75 8.69 3.54 24.78
CA PHE A 75 8.44 2.94 23.47
C PHE A 75 7.61 1.65 23.53
N GLN A 76 7.21 1.22 24.74
CA GLN A 76 6.44 0.00 24.94
C GLN A 76 5.18 0.00 24.08
N THR A 77 5.09 -1.02 23.22
CA THR A 77 3.93 -1.27 22.36
C THR A 77 2.87 -2.05 23.15
N THR A 78 1.74 -1.42 23.47
CA THR A 78 0.59 -2.10 24.08
C THR A 78 -0.57 -2.14 23.10
N GLU A 79 -1.51 -3.08 23.26
CA GLU A 79 -2.70 -3.15 22.41
C GLU A 79 -3.52 -1.85 22.43
N ALA A 80 -3.61 -1.18 23.60
CA ALA A 80 -4.31 0.10 23.71
C ALA A 80 -3.62 1.22 22.90
N LYS A 81 -2.29 1.33 22.97
CA LYS A 81 -1.51 2.31 22.18
C LYS A 81 -1.56 1.99 20.69
N ARG A 82 -1.43 0.71 20.32
CA ARG A 82 -1.50 0.23 18.94
C ARG A 82 -2.88 0.52 18.34
N TYR A 83 -3.96 0.16 19.04
CA TYR A 83 -5.32 0.42 18.57
C TYR A 83 -5.61 1.92 18.43
N LEU A 84 -5.25 2.73 19.43
CA LEU A 84 -5.34 4.20 19.33
C LEU A 84 -4.54 4.73 18.13
N GLY A 85 -3.30 4.26 17.94
CA GLY A 85 -2.46 4.63 16.81
C GLY A 85 -3.07 4.27 15.45
N LYS A 86 -3.67 3.08 15.35
CA LYS A 86 -4.39 2.64 14.15
C LYS A 86 -5.59 3.55 13.86
N GLN A 87 -6.40 3.87 14.86
CA GLN A 87 -7.51 4.82 14.69
C GLN A 87 -7.01 6.19 14.20
N LEU A 88 -5.99 6.75 14.87
CA LEU A 88 -5.41 8.04 14.51
C LEU A 88 -4.78 8.06 13.11
N PHE A 89 -4.18 6.95 12.67
CA PHE A 89 -3.55 6.84 11.36
C PHE A 89 -4.55 6.99 10.20
N HIS A 90 -5.76 6.46 10.41
CA HIS A 90 -6.80 6.38 9.39
C HIS A 90 -7.94 7.39 9.59
N ASP A 91 -7.93 8.17 10.68
CA ASP A 91 -8.97 9.17 10.97
C ASP A 91 -8.56 10.56 10.45
N PRO A 92 -9.32 11.16 9.51
CA PRO A 92 -9.02 12.47 8.97
C PRO A 92 -9.21 13.65 9.94
N VAL A 93 -9.74 13.42 11.14
CA VAL A 93 -10.16 14.46 12.09
C VAL A 93 -9.12 15.54 12.38
N ARG A 94 -7.84 15.21 12.23
CA ARG A 94 -6.72 16.09 12.57
C ARG A 94 -6.37 17.12 11.49
N THR A 95 -6.67 16.91 10.20
CA THR A 95 -6.27 17.89 9.15
C THR A 95 -7.14 19.16 9.16
N VAL A 96 -7.12 19.95 10.23
CA VAL A 96 -8.00 21.11 10.45
C VAL A 96 -7.31 22.46 10.27
N ARG A 97 -5.97 22.49 10.27
CA ARG A 97 -5.23 23.74 10.07
C ARG A 97 -5.40 24.20 8.62
N ILE A 98 -6.15 25.29 8.44
CA ILE A 98 -6.38 25.96 7.16
C ILE A 98 -6.14 27.46 7.33
N ARG A 99 -5.35 28.06 6.43
CA ARG A 99 -5.01 29.48 6.38
C ARG A 99 -5.46 30.10 5.05
N PRO A 100 -6.72 30.56 4.97
CA PRO A 100 -7.30 31.10 3.73
C PRO A 100 -6.52 32.31 3.18
N GLU A 101 -5.90 33.10 4.05
CA GLU A 101 -5.11 34.27 3.67
C GLU A 101 -3.87 33.93 2.82
N PHE A 102 -3.52 32.65 2.71
CA PHE A 102 -2.46 32.16 1.84
C PHE A 102 -2.89 31.09 0.83
N GLY A 103 -4.18 31.04 0.51
CA GLY A 103 -4.73 30.12 -0.48
C GLY A 103 -5.21 28.78 0.10
N GLY A 104 -5.25 28.62 1.42
CA GLY A 104 -5.92 27.49 2.04
C GLY A 104 -7.42 27.45 1.75
N ILE A 105 -7.97 26.25 1.57
CA ILE A 105 -9.37 26.05 1.18
C ILE A 105 -10.11 25.37 2.34
N PRO A 106 -11.07 26.02 3.01
CA PRO A 106 -11.77 25.47 4.17
C PRO A 106 -12.40 24.09 3.94
N GLU A 107 -12.87 23.81 2.73
CA GLU A 107 -13.48 22.55 2.31
C GLU A 107 -12.50 21.37 2.29
N THR A 108 -11.21 21.62 2.48
CA THR A 108 -10.18 20.58 2.60
C THR A 108 -9.90 20.20 4.06
N ALA A 109 -10.50 20.89 5.03
CA ALA A 109 -10.40 20.53 6.44
C ALA A 109 -11.02 19.14 6.70
N LYS A 110 -10.34 18.34 7.52
CA LYS A 110 -10.70 16.96 7.89
C LYS A 110 -10.98 16.05 6.69
N THR A 111 -10.21 16.20 5.61
CA THR A 111 -10.38 15.38 4.38
C THR A 111 -9.31 14.31 4.19
N GLY A 112 -8.15 14.42 4.85
CA GLY A 112 -7.05 13.47 4.71
C GLY A 112 -6.51 12.95 6.04
N SER A 113 -5.84 11.81 6.00
CA SER A 113 -5.14 11.14 7.11
C SER A 113 -3.84 10.50 6.58
N CYS A 114 -3.10 9.76 7.40
CA CYS A 114 -1.98 8.96 6.88
C CYS A 114 -2.47 7.89 5.90
N GLY A 115 -3.67 7.34 6.16
CA GLY A 115 -4.38 6.41 5.29
C GLY A 115 -4.71 6.96 3.90
N SER A 116 -4.70 8.28 3.69
CA SER A 116 -4.87 8.90 2.36
C SER A 116 -3.80 8.51 1.35
N CYS A 117 -2.63 8.14 1.86
CA CYS A 117 -1.40 7.94 1.09
C CYS A 117 -0.84 6.52 1.26
N HIS A 118 -1.37 5.76 2.20
CA HIS A 118 -0.89 4.44 2.58
C HIS A 118 -2.07 3.47 2.62
N PHE A 119 -2.45 2.92 1.47
CA PHE A 119 -3.50 1.91 1.39
C PHE A 119 -2.92 0.51 1.58
N GLY A 120 -3.53 -0.30 2.45
CA GLY A 120 -3.11 -1.67 2.69
C GLY A 120 -3.19 -2.54 1.45
N GLU A 121 -4.21 -2.34 0.61
CA GLU A 121 -4.47 -3.10 -0.62
C GLU A 121 -3.32 -3.02 -1.64
N VAL A 122 -2.48 -2.00 -1.51
CA VAL A 122 -1.31 -1.78 -2.38
C VAL A 122 0.01 -1.80 -1.59
N GLY A 123 0.02 -2.49 -0.45
CA GLY A 123 1.22 -2.70 0.37
C GLY A 123 1.60 -1.51 1.23
N SER A 124 0.62 -0.78 1.77
CA SER A 124 0.79 0.47 2.50
C SER A 124 1.48 1.57 1.65
N LYS A 125 1.16 1.62 0.36
CA LYS A 125 1.60 2.68 -0.57
C LYS A 125 0.37 3.45 -1.08
N ALA A 126 0.61 4.48 -1.89
CA ALA A 126 -0.47 5.20 -2.55
C ALA A 126 -1.12 4.38 -3.67
N GLY A 127 -0.35 3.51 -4.32
CA GLY A 127 -0.81 2.74 -5.48
C GLY A 127 -0.96 3.57 -6.76
N THR A 128 -0.65 4.87 -6.72
CA THR A 128 -0.67 5.81 -7.84
C THR A 128 0.69 6.51 -7.98
N LEU A 129 1.04 6.95 -9.20
CA LEU A 129 2.28 7.68 -9.47
C LEU A 129 2.30 9.03 -8.74
N PHE A 130 1.19 9.75 -8.80
CA PHE A 130 0.96 10.95 -8.00
C PHE A 130 0.02 10.63 -6.86
N ASN A 131 0.38 11.11 -5.68
CA ASN A 131 -0.38 10.86 -4.49
C ASN A 131 -0.76 12.18 -3.84
N PHE A 132 -1.98 12.23 -3.32
CA PHE A 132 -2.54 13.41 -2.69
C PHE A 132 -2.94 13.03 -1.27
N SER A 133 -2.67 13.85 -0.28
CA SER A 133 -3.34 13.74 1.01
C SER A 133 -4.58 14.62 0.93
N VAL A 134 -4.57 15.77 1.57
CA VAL A 134 -5.63 16.78 1.49
C VAL A 134 -5.70 17.42 0.09
N GLY A 135 -6.92 17.77 -0.36
CA GLY A 135 -7.16 18.33 -1.70
C GLY A 135 -7.28 17.28 -2.81
N GLY A 136 -7.04 16.01 -2.49
CA GLY A 136 -7.41 14.85 -3.30
C GLY A 136 -8.83 14.36 -3.04
N GLU A 137 -9.36 13.59 -3.98
CA GLU A 137 -10.60 12.83 -3.86
C GLU A 137 -10.44 11.40 -4.37
N GLY A 138 -11.29 10.52 -3.82
CA GLY A 138 -11.31 9.11 -4.13
C GLY A 138 -10.26 8.29 -3.39
N ARG A 139 -10.56 7.00 -3.25
CA ARG A 139 -9.65 6.01 -2.69
C ARG A 139 -9.33 4.92 -3.71
N GLY A 140 -10.36 4.48 -4.42
CA GLY A 140 -10.26 3.36 -5.35
C GLY A 140 -11.60 2.69 -5.55
N TYR A 141 -11.68 1.86 -6.59
CA TYR A 141 -12.87 1.06 -6.88
C TYR A 141 -12.52 -0.41 -6.95
N THR A 142 -13.51 -1.25 -6.71
CA THR A 142 -13.39 -2.70 -6.84
C THR A 142 -13.94 -3.10 -8.21
N ASP A 143 -13.17 -3.81 -9.03
CA ASP A 143 -13.68 -4.29 -10.31
C ASP A 143 -14.65 -5.48 -10.16
N ALA A 144 -15.19 -5.96 -11.28
CA ALA A 144 -16.13 -7.09 -11.29
C ALA A 144 -15.49 -8.42 -10.82
N GLN A 145 -14.16 -8.50 -10.75
CA GLN A 145 -13.40 -9.65 -10.28
C GLN A 145 -13.05 -9.54 -8.79
N GLY A 146 -13.37 -8.42 -8.14
CA GLY A 146 -13.03 -8.18 -6.74
C GLY A 146 -11.66 -7.51 -6.54
N ASN A 147 -10.97 -7.08 -7.60
CA ASN A 147 -9.67 -6.43 -7.46
C ASN A 147 -9.84 -4.97 -7.07
N PHE A 148 -9.10 -4.54 -6.06
CA PHE A 148 -9.02 -3.13 -5.70
C PHE A 148 -8.10 -2.39 -6.67
N ILE A 149 -8.62 -1.34 -7.29
CA ILE A 149 -7.88 -0.43 -8.15
C ILE A 149 -7.74 0.91 -7.41
N PRO A 150 -6.53 1.30 -6.98
CA PRO A 150 -6.32 2.57 -6.31
C PRO A 150 -6.68 3.72 -7.27
N ARG A 151 -7.37 4.71 -6.74
CA ARG A 151 -7.72 5.93 -7.49
C ARG A 151 -7.71 7.09 -6.53
N ARG A 152 -6.85 8.05 -6.82
CA ARG A 152 -6.86 9.34 -6.16
C ARG A 152 -6.53 10.42 -7.16
N ARG A 153 -7.36 11.46 -7.20
CA ARG A 153 -7.17 12.60 -8.10
C ARG A 153 -7.44 13.90 -7.36
N PRO A 154 -6.89 15.04 -7.77
CA PRO A 154 -7.23 16.31 -7.15
C PRO A 154 -8.69 16.70 -7.35
N ARG A 155 -9.21 17.43 -6.36
CA ARG A 155 -10.54 18.03 -6.31
C ARG A 155 -10.63 19.23 -7.25
N THR A 156 -11.04 19.04 -8.50
CA THR A 156 -11.16 20.16 -9.47
C THR A 156 -12.23 21.18 -9.10
N ASP A 157 -13.21 20.81 -8.28
CA ASP A 157 -14.24 21.70 -7.73
C ASP A 157 -13.70 22.76 -6.77
N LEU A 158 -12.58 22.46 -6.11
CA LEU A 158 -11.97 23.34 -5.11
C LEU A 158 -10.75 24.10 -5.63
N LEU A 159 -10.20 23.71 -6.77
CA LEU A 159 -8.92 24.21 -7.24
C LEU A 159 -9.11 25.17 -8.43
N PRO A 160 -8.61 26.42 -8.34
CA PRO A 160 -9.09 27.51 -9.18
C PRO A 160 -8.55 27.60 -10.63
N THR A 161 -7.45 26.91 -11.01
CA THR A 161 -6.72 27.20 -12.27
C THR A 161 -6.23 25.97 -13.04
N ILE A 162 -6.98 25.34 -13.93
CA ILE A 162 -6.53 24.10 -14.61
C ILE A 162 -5.51 24.39 -15.73
N ARG A 163 -4.39 23.64 -15.79
CA ARG A 163 -3.41 23.72 -16.90
C ARG A 163 -4.02 23.23 -18.21
N ASP A 164 -3.82 24.00 -19.28
CA ASP A 164 -4.39 23.76 -20.61
C ASP A 164 -3.36 23.29 -21.68
N THR A 165 -2.07 23.28 -21.35
CA THR A 165 -0.97 23.08 -22.31
C THR A 165 0.03 22.01 -21.82
N PRO A 166 0.40 21.01 -22.65
CA PRO A 166 1.39 19.97 -22.33
C PRO A 166 2.75 20.53 -21.90
N LEU A 167 3.37 19.98 -20.85
CA LEU A 167 4.68 20.40 -20.33
C LEU A 167 5.86 19.73 -21.05
N TYR A 168 5.65 18.55 -21.68
CA TYR A 168 6.66 17.83 -22.48
C TYR A 168 6.01 16.91 -23.53
N GLU A 169 6.79 16.46 -24.51
CA GLU A 169 6.34 15.52 -25.54
C GLU A 169 5.96 14.17 -24.92
N GLY A 170 4.71 13.73 -25.10
CA GLY A 170 4.14 12.56 -24.42
C GLY A 170 3.31 12.88 -23.17
N ASP A 171 3.26 14.14 -22.73
CA ASP A 171 2.31 14.60 -21.70
C ASP A 171 0.88 14.55 -22.26
N VAL A 172 0.18 13.50 -21.84
CA VAL A 172 -1.18 13.15 -22.23
C VAL A 172 -2.27 14.01 -21.56
N LEU A 173 -1.89 15.07 -20.82
CA LEU A 173 -2.81 15.95 -20.09
C LEU A 173 -3.75 15.21 -19.12
N VAL A 174 -3.40 13.98 -18.71
CA VAL A 174 -4.11 13.23 -17.65
C VAL A 174 -4.10 14.00 -16.33
N ASP A 175 -3.12 14.89 -16.17
CA ASP A 175 -2.93 15.78 -15.04
C ASP A 175 -3.33 17.22 -15.39
N ALA A 176 -4.59 17.42 -15.77
CA ALA A 176 -5.25 18.72 -15.77
C ALA A 176 -5.43 19.21 -14.31
N LEU A 177 -4.32 19.30 -13.57
CA LEU A 177 -4.30 19.57 -12.14
C LEU A 177 -3.98 21.04 -11.90
N PRO A 178 -4.96 21.79 -11.40
CA PRO A 178 -4.89 23.23 -11.29
C PRO A 178 -3.78 23.80 -10.40
N THR A 179 -3.16 22.96 -9.59
CA THR A 179 -2.19 23.41 -8.60
C THR A 179 -0.82 22.83 -8.77
N LEU A 180 -0.56 21.73 -9.47
CA LEU A 180 0.83 21.31 -9.64
C LEU A 180 1.65 22.39 -10.38
N THR A 181 0.99 23.14 -11.28
CA THR A 181 1.58 24.26 -12.06
C THR A 181 1.55 25.63 -11.38
N ASP A 182 0.53 25.95 -10.59
CA ASP A 182 0.52 27.20 -9.80
C ASP A 182 1.33 27.05 -8.49
N VAL A 183 1.37 25.83 -7.95
CA VAL A 183 2.38 25.39 -6.99
C VAL A 183 3.74 25.36 -7.69
N TYR A 184 3.90 25.13 -9.01
CA TYR A 184 5.23 25.18 -9.66
C TYR A 184 5.95 26.52 -9.51
N GLU A 185 5.32 27.69 -9.45
CA GLU A 185 6.15 28.89 -9.20
C GLU A 185 6.84 28.86 -7.81
N ARG A 186 6.36 28.02 -6.86
CA ARG A 186 6.79 28.00 -5.45
C ARG A 186 6.78 26.61 -4.79
N ALA A 187 6.89 25.53 -5.56
CA ALA A 187 6.73 24.17 -5.09
C ALA A 187 7.93 23.78 -4.22
N VAL A 188 7.66 23.50 -2.95
CA VAL A 188 8.59 22.77 -2.09
C VAL A 188 8.17 21.32 -2.16
N GLY A 189 8.87 20.51 -2.97
CA GLY A 189 8.85 19.06 -2.74
C GLY A 189 9.27 18.82 -1.29
N SER A 190 8.35 18.29 -0.48
CA SER A 190 8.56 18.03 0.95
C SER A 190 9.76 17.11 1.22
N PRO A 191 10.31 17.07 2.46
CA PRO A 191 11.27 17.97 3.05
C PRO A 191 12.68 17.37 2.88
N ALA A 192 13.19 17.28 1.65
CA ALA A 192 14.53 16.70 1.48
C ALA A 192 15.67 17.70 1.67
N ARG A 193 15.37 19.00 1.78
CA ARG A 193 16.29 19.93 2.46
C ARG A 193 15.83 20.10 3.89
N GLY A 194 16.30 19.21 4.75
CA GLY A 194 16.34 19.44 6.19
C GLY A 194 17.32 20.56 6.53
N ASN A 195 17.31 21.69 5.81
CA ASN A 195 18.00 22.85 6.35
C ASN A 195 17.37 23.07 7.72
N LYS A 196 18.17 22.96 8.78
CA LYS A 196 17.90 23.55 10.09
C LYS A 196 17.76 25.06 9.89
N LEU A 197 16.71 25.48 9.20
CA LEU A 197 16.35 26.85 9.03
C LEU A 197 16.08 27.36 10.45
N PRO A 198 16.62 28.52 10.83
CA PRO A 198 16.41 29.07 12.17
C PRO A 198 14.93 29.30 12.51
N ASP A 199 14.02 29.14 11.55
CA ASP A 199 12.59 29.04 11.78
C ASP A 199 11.90 28.21 10.67
N PRO A 200 11.58 26.92 10.90
CA PRO A 200 10.66 26.15 10.04
C PRO A 200 9.28 26.81 9.91
N GLY A 201 8.98 27.72 10.84
CA GLY A 201 7.76 28.47 10.93
C GLY A 201 7.44 29.31 9.70
N GLU A 202 8.38 29.77 8.86
CA GLU A 202 8.02 30.60 7.69
C GLU A 202 7.22 29.83 6.63
N LEU A 203 7.58 28.59 6.29
CA LEU A 203 6.84 27.78 5.30
C LEU A 203 5.49 27.33 5.85
N VAL A 204 5.47 26.89 7.12
CA VAL A 204 4.26 26.54 7.88
C VAL A 204 3.35 27.75 8.06
N THR A 205 3.92 28.95 8.22
CA THR A 205 3.14 30.19 8.35
C THR A 205 2.60 30.69 7.02
N THR A 206 3.17 30.25 5.90
CA THR A 206 2.64 30.64 4.60
C THR A 206 1.36 29.92 4.20
N GLY A 207 0.79 28.95 4.93
CA GLY A 207 -0.55 28.38 4.62
C GLY A 207 -0.77 27.75 3.23
N ARG A 208 0.24 27.74 2.35
CA ARG A 208 0.13 27.33 0.94
C ARG A 208 -0.05 25.83 0.75
N LEU A 209 0.35 25.03 1.75
CA LEU A 209 0.13 23.59 1.76
C LEU A 209 -1.32 23.24 2.08
N ASP A 210 -2.17 24.21 2.45
CA ASP A 210 -3.53 23.95 2.95
C ASP A 210 -4.53 23.58 1.85
N ALA A 211 -4.21 23.87 0.58
CA ALA A 211 -5.06 23.57 -0.59
C ALA A 211 -4.86 22.15 -1.14
N ILE A 212 -3.61 21.73 -1.33
CA ILE A 212 -3.24 20.40 -1.84
C ILE A 212 -1.95 19.92 -1.18
N ASP A 213 -1.91 18.65 -0.82
CA ASP A 213 -0.75 18.01 -0.21
C ASP A 213 -0.31 16.83 -1.08
N SER A 214 0.88 16.90 -1.67
CA SER A 214 1.46 15.87 -2.55
C SER A 214 2.97 15.78 -2.36
N VAL A 215 3.52 14.57 -2.52
CA VAL A 215 4.93 14.26 -2.22
C VAL A 215 5.76 14.03 -3.47
N SER A 216 6.99 14.56 -3.52
CA SER A 216 7.84 14.51 -4.72
C SER A 216 8.59 13.20 -4.95
N ARG A 217 8.27 12.16 -4.16
CA ARG A 217 8.70 10.77 -4.35
C ARG A 217 7.46 9.88 -4.19
N ASN A 218 7.51 8.69 -4.79
CA ASN A 218 6.51 7.67 -4.53
C ASN A 218 6.47 7.34 -3.02
N ALA A 219 5.27 7.26 -2.44
CA ALA A 219 5.09 7.03 -1.02
C ALA A 219 5.68 5.65 -0.64
N PRO A 220 6.69 5.58 0.26
CA PRO A 220 7.27 4.30 0.64
C PRO A 220 6.26 3.49 1.45
N THR A 221 6.41 2.17 1.41
CA THR A 221 5.67 1.29 2.31
C THR A 221 6.11 1.53 3.77
N ILE A 222 5.18 1.35 4.71
CA ILE A 222 5.48 1.35 6.14
C ILE A 222 5.58 -0.07 6.71
N VAL A 223 5.37 -1.09 5.88
CA VAL A 223 5.54 -2.50 6.28
C VAL A 223 6.96 -2.71 6.77
N GLY A 224 7.08 -3.33 7.94
CA GLY A 224 8.35 -3.61 8.57
C GLY A 224 8.99 -2.39 9.24
N ALA A 225 8.24 -1.31 9.51
CA ALA A 225 8.79 -0.10 10.09
C ALA A 225 9.64 -0.39 11.33
N ALA A 226 9.24 -1.29 12.23
CA ALA A 226 10.00 -1.68 13.43
C ALA A 226 11.44 -2.13 13.15
N TYR A 227 11.71 -2.71 11.97
CA TYR A 227 13.03 -3.20 11.55
C TYR A 227 13.86 -2.15 10.83
N ASN A 228 13.55 -0.86 10.99
CA ASN A 228 14.28 0.22 10.35
C ASN A 228 14.69 1.27 11.37
N ASN A 229 15.94 1.68 11.32
CA ASN A 229 16.45 2.77 12.17
C ASN A 229 16.58 4.10 11.42
N ARG A 230 16.39 4.09 10.08
CA ARG A 230 16.20 5.28 9.25
C ARG A 230 15.04 5.07 8.28
N LEU A 231 13.97 5.83 8.46
CA LEU A 231 12.80 5.79 7.59
C LEU A 231 12.89 6.83 6.48
N LEU A 232 11.93 6.73 5.55
CA LEU A 232 11.94 7.42 4.25
C LEU A 232 13.11 6.98 3.35
N LEU A 233 13.10 7.43 2.11
CA LEU A 233 13.98 6.90 1.06
C LEU A 233 15.43 7.39 1.16
N GLY A 234 15.65 8.59 1.74
CA GLY A 234 16.99 9.15 2.00
C GLY A 234 17.52 8.96 3.43
N GLY A 235 16.69 8.40 4.33
CA GLY A 235 17.05 8.17 5.74
C GLY A 235 16.73 9.31 6.70
N PHE A 236 16.03 10.35 6.23
CA PHE A 236 15.73 11.60 6.95
C PHE A 236 15.29 11.43 8.42
N ALA A 237 14.36 10.51 8.70
CA ALA A 237 13.74 10.38 10.02
C ALA A 237 14.59 9.64 11.07
N GLY A 238 15.76 9.10 10.71
CA GLY A 238 16.61 8.38 11.64
C GLY A 238 18.04 8.90 11.74
N GLU A 239 18.41 9.88 10.92
CA GLU A 239 19.73 10.48 11.06
C GLU A 239 19.83 11.24 12.39
N PRO A 240 21.00 11.20 13.06
CA PRO A 240 21.28 12.04 14.21
C PRO A 240 20.95 13.51 13.91
N ASP A 241 20.51 14.25 14.94
CA ASP A 241 20.16 15.66 14.76
C ASP A 241 21.36 16.45 14.22
N ASP A 242 22.61 16.12 14.55
CA ASP A 242 23.79 16.83 14.04
C ASP A 242 24.07 16.66 12.54
N ALA A 243 23.40 15.72 11.85
CA ALA A 243 23.44 15.63 10.40
C ALA A 243 22.84 16.90 9.76
N PRO A 244 23.42 17.45 8.68
CA PRO A 244 22.99 18.74 8.12
C PRO A 244 21.51 18.80 7.75
N GLY A 245 21.00 17.69 7.18
CA GLY A 245 19.62 17.51 6.76
C GLY A 245 18.83 16.50 7.61
N GLY A 246 19.38 15.97 8.69
CA GLY A 246 18.69 15.03 9.58
C GLY A 246 17.72 15.73 10.52
N LEU A 247 16.70 15.02 11.00
CA LEU A 247 15.77 15.55 12.00
C LEU A 247 15.38 14.47 13.01
N ASN A 248 16.13 14.43 14.11
CA ASN A 248 15.92 13.55 15.26
C ASN A 248 16.23 14.32 16.57
N PRO A 249 15.47 15.38 16.87
CA PRO A 249 15.80 16.32 17.95
C PRO A 249 15.73 15.68 19.34
N PHE A 250 15.08 14.52 19.46
CA PHE A 250 14.90 13.79 20.71
C PHE A 250 15.82 12.58 20.84
N GLY A 251 16.60 12.24 19.82
CA GLY A 251 17.39 11.01 19.81
C GLY A 251 16.54 9.73 19.87
N HIS A 252 15.29 9.81 19.41
CA HIS A 252 14.35 8.70 19.41
C HIS A 252 14.53 7.82 18.16
N PRO A 253 13.95 6.60 18.12
CA PRO A 253 13.90 5.77 16.93
C PRO A 253 13.16 6.43 15.77
N ALA A 254 13.41 5.92 14.56
CA ALA A 254 12.86 6.50 13.35
C ALA A 254 11.33 6.52 13.29
N GLN A 255 10.64 5.62 13.99
CA GLN A 255 9.17 5.57 13.99
C GLN A 255 8.59 6.81 14.70
N GLU A 256 9.11 7.17 15.87
CA GLU A 256 8.71 8.39 16.58
C GLU A 256 9.02 9.64 15.77
N ASN A 257 10.24 9.73 15.22
CA ASN A 257 10.64 10.87 14.41
C ASN A 257 9.77 10.98 13.17
N VAL A 258 9.58 9.90 12.40
CA VAL A 258 8.77 9.97 11.18
C VAL A 258 7.34 10.37 11.52
N THR A 259 6.77 9.91 12.63
CA THR A 259 5.43 10.34 13.04
C THR A 259 5.41 11.83 13.35
N LEU A 260 6.35 12.35 14.14
CA LEU A 260 6.45 13.79 14.41
C LEU A 260 6.60 14.63 13.14
N LEU A 261 7.51 14.21 12.26
CA LEU A 261 7.83 14.88 11.00
C LEU A 261 6.65 14.93 10.05
N LEU A 262 5.95 13.81 9.92
CA LEU A 262 4.78 13.70 9.06
C LEU A 262 3.60 14.44 9.67
N LEU A 263 3.51 14.54 11.00
CA LEU A 263 2.53 15.42 11.61
C LEU A 263 2.81 16.88 11.22
N ASP A 264 4.06 17.34 11.20
CA ASP A 264 4.34 18.71 10.75
C ASP A 264 4.04 18.88 9.25
N ALA A 265 4.63 18.01 8.43
CA ALA A 265 4.57 18.07 6.96
C ALA A 265 3.15 18.01 6.43
N HIS A 266 2.27 17.23 7.08
CA HIS A 266 0.87 17.05 6.68
C HIS A 266 -0.08 17.95 7.47
N ARG A 267 0.44 18.99 8.13
CA ARG A 267 -0.38 19.98 8.83
C ARG A 267 -1.24 19.32 9.88
N MET A 268 -0.61 18.44 10.66
CA MET A 268 -1.18 17.59 11.69
C MET A 268 -0.64 17.86 13.14
N LEU A 269 0.07 18.98 13.38
CA LEU A 269 0.59 19.39 14.70
C LEU A 269 -0.25 20.48 15.39
N GLU A 270 -0.04 20.63 16.71
CA GLU A 270 -0.55 21.68 17.60
C GLU A 270 -2.08 21.60 17.86
N SER A 271 -2.83 22.62 17.42
CA SER A 271 -4.25 22.92 17.70
C SER A 271 -5.27 21.80 17.39
N GLN A 272 -4.80 20.64 16.98
CA GLN A 272 -5.58 19.52 16.48
C GLN A 272 -5.80 18.47 17.55
N SER A 273 -4.91 18.42 18.55
CA SER A 273 -5.17 17.67 19.77
C SER A 273 -6.46 18.17 20.44
N ALA A 274 -6.78 19.47 20.32
CA ALA A 274 -8.05 20.04 20.78
C ALA A 274 -9.29 19.50 20.03
N GLU A 275 -9.15 19.04 18.77
CA GLU A 275 -10.26 18.37 18.05
C GLU A 275 -10.51 16.97 18.61
N LEU A 276 -9.45 16.26 18.99
CA LEU A 276 -9.57 14.94 19.63
C LEU A 276 -10.21 15.04 21.02
N GLN A 277 -9.88 16.08 21.79
CA GLN A 277 -10.46 16.35 23.11
C GLN A 277 -11.98 16.59 23.07
N GLN A 278 -12.53 17.02 21.91
CA GLN A 278 -13.98 17.20 21.75
C GLN A 278 -14.74 15.87 21.56
N ILE A 279 -14.03 14.74 21.42
CA ILE A 279 -14.60 13.43 21.10
C ILE A 279 -14.41 12.50 22.31
N PRO A 280 -15.48 12.22 23.11
CA PRO A 280 -15.35 11.42 24.33
C PRO A 280 -14.78 10.01 24.11
N ALA A 281 -15.05 9.42 22.94
CA ALA A 281 -14.47 8.13 22.56
C ALA A 281 -12.94 8.22 22.40
N TYR A 282 -12.39 9.30 21.85
CA TYR A 282 -10.94 9.52 21.82
C TYR A 282 -10.38 9.75 23.21
N GLU A 283 -11.01 10.59 24.03
CA GLU A 283 -10.59 10.78 25.42
C GLU A 283 -10.43 9.43 26.13
N ARG A 284 -11.42 8.56 25.99
CA ARG A 284 -11.35 7.21 26.56
C ARG A 284 -10.19 6.38 26.00
N LEU A 285 -9.95 6.41 24.68
CA LEU A 285 -8.83 5.67 24.09
C LEU A 285 -7.47 6.18 24.55
N PHE A 286 -7.29 7.49 24.70
CA PHE A 286 -6.06 8.06 25.25
C PHE A 286 -5.86 7.64 26.71
N ARG A 287 -6.91 7.69 27.54
CA ARG A 287 -6.85 7.22 28.93
C ARG A 287 -6.44 5.75 29.04
N ASP A 288 -6.96 4.90 28.16
CA ASP A 288 -6.62 3.47 28.11
C ASP A 288 -5.16 3.25 27.64
N ALA A 289 -4.65 4.07 26.72
CA ALA A 289 -3.31 3.95 26.14
C ALA A 289 -2.19 4.57 27.00
N PHE A 290 -2.50 5.62 27.76
CA PHE A 290 -1.56 6.47 28.50
C PHE A 290 -2.07 6.72 29.94
N PRO A 291 -2.11 5.68 30.79
CA PRO A 291 -2.70 5.78 32.13
C PRO A 291 -1.93 6.71 33.08
N GLU A 292 -0.62 6.87 32.88
CA GLU A 292 0.21 7.78 33.69
C GLU A 292 -0.11 9.24 33.32
N GLU A 293 -0.09 9.57 32.04
CA GLU A 293 -0.47 10.89 31.53
C GLU A 293 -1.94 11.23 31.83
N ALA A 294 -2.82 10.22 31.86
CA ALA A 294 -4.21 10.38 32.27
C ALA A 294 -4.34 10.75 33.76
N ALA A 295 -3.54 10.12 34.62
CA ALA A 295 -3.52 10.45 36.04
C ALA A 295 -2.96 11.87 36.28
N GLU A 296 -1.95 12.29 35.52
CA GLU A 296 -1.43 13.67 35.55
C GLU A 296 -2.47 14.68 35.07
N ALA A 297 -3.15 14.39 33.96
CA ALA A 297 -4.23 15.23 33.43
C ALA A 297 -5.37 15.40 34.45
N ASP A 298 -5.76 14.33 35.14
CA ASP A 298 -6.80 14.39 36.18
C ASP A 298 -6.34 15.16 37.43
N ALA A 299 -5.09 14.98 37.85
CA ALA A 299 -4.52 15.65 39.01
C ALA A 299 -4.44 17.18 38.84
N GLU A 300 -4.15 17.62 37.62
CA GLU A 300 -3.99 19.04 37.28
C GLU A 300 -5.21 19.65 36.58
N ASN A 301 -6.21 18.83 36.28
CA ASN A 301 -7.39 19.20 35.50
C ASN A 301 -7.00 19.85 34.16
N ASP A 302 -6.07 19.20 33.47
CA ASP A 302 -5.46 19.67 32.22
C ASP A 302 -5.37 18.53 31.20
N MET A 303 -6.32 18.50 30.26
CA MET A 303 -6.38 17.48 29.22
C MET A 303 -5.24 17.56 28.21
N ASP A 304 -4.54 18.70 28.11
CA ASP A 304 -3.37 18.84 27.24
C ASP A 304 -2.19 17.99 27.73
N LYS A 305 -2.21 17.48 28.97
CA LYS A 305 -1.22 16.50 29.44
C LYS A 305 -1.42 15.10 28.87
N LEU A 306 -2.66 14.75 28.58
CA LEU A 306 -3.03 13.43 28.07
C LEU A 306 -3.16 13.43 26.55
N ILE A 307 -3.86 14.40 25.97
CA ILE A 307 -4.12 14.47 24.54
C ILE A 307 -3.31 15.63 23.97
N ASN A 308 -2.12 15.29 23.49
CA ASN A 308 -1.16 16.21 22.90
C ASN A 308 -0.36 15.51 21.81
N ASP A 309 0.48 16.28 21.11
CA ASP A 309 1.29 15.76 20.01
C ASP A 309 2.22 14.61 20.44
N MET A 310 2.68 14.60 21.70
CA MET A 310 3.55 13.57 22.26
C MET A 310 2.85 12.21 22.37
N THR A 311 1.69 12.15 23.01
CA THR A 311 0.92 10.90 23.15
C THR A 311 0.34 10.45 21.80
N VAL A 312 -0.07 11.40 20.96
CA VAL A 312 -0.51 11.15 19.58
C VAL A 312 0.58 10.46 18.76
N PHE A 313 1.81 10.99 18.75
CA PHE A 313 2.89 10.39 17.96
C PHE A 313 3.29 9.03 18.53
N ARG A 314 3.36 8.87 19.87
CA ARG A 314 3.73 7.59 20.50
C ARG A 314 2.72 6.49 20.18
N ALA A 315 1.42 6.81 20.18
CA ALA A 315 0.39 5.87 19.76
C ALA A 315 0.55 5.50 18.29
N THR A 316 0.73 6.49 17.41
CA THR A 316 0.92 6.26 15.97
C THR A 316 2.16 5.43 15.70
N ALA A 317 3.30 5.72 16.34
CA ALA A 317 4.54 4.96 16.22
C ALA A 317 4.41 3.52 16.75
N SER A 318 3.64 3.32 17.82
CA SER A 318 3.29 1.98 18.32
C SER A 318 2.53 1.18 17.25
N PHE A 319 1.56 1.79 16.55
CA PHE A 319 0.91 1.15 15.42
C PHE A 319 1.90 0.84 14.29
N LEU A 320 2.72 1.80 13.87
CA LEU A 320 3.72 1.59 12.81
C LEU A 320 4.64 0.40 13.10
N ARG A 321 5.09 0.21 14.34
CA ARG A 321 5.92 -0.95 14.72
C ARG A 321 5.23 -2.28 14.41
N THR A 322 3.93 -2.36 14.66
CA THR A 322 3.14 -3.58 14.48
C THR A 322 2.77 -3.88 13.02
N VAL A 323 3.06 -2.98 12.07
CA VAL A 323 2.77 -3.19 10.65
C VAL A 323 3.78 -4.17 10.04
N VAL A 324 3.55 -5.46 10.25
CA VAL A 324 4.36 -6.58 9.74
C VAL A 324 3.46 -7.69 9.20
N THR A 325 3.99 -8.57 8.37
CA THR A 325 3.30 -9.80 7.94
C THR A 325 4.02 -11.04 8.46
N ARG A 326 3.25 -12.03 8.90
CA ARG A 326 3.71 -13.24 9.61
C ARG A 326 3.14 -14.55 9.07
N ASN A 327 2.24 -14.49 8.09
CA ASN A 327 1.53 -15.66 7.57
C ASN A 327 1.58 -15.75 6.04
N THR A 328 2.67 -15.27 5.44
CA THR A 328 2.93 -15.48 4.01
C THR A 328 3.28 -16.96 3.74
N PRO A 329 3.18 -17.46 2.50
CA PRO A 329 3.76 -18.76 2.11
C PRO A 329 5.22 -18.93 2.54
N TRP A 330 6.01 -17.86 2.47
CA TRP A 330 7.39 -17.83 2.93
C TRP A 330 7.51 -18.05 4.45
N ASP A 331 6.67 -17.39 5.25
CA ASP A 331 6.70 -17.54 6.71
C ASP A 331 6.34 -18.98 7.13
N ARG A 332 5.31 -19.58 6.50
CA ARG A 332 4.95 -20.99 6.74
C ARG A 332 6.04 -21.95 6.29
N PHE A 333 6.70 -21.68 5.16
CA PHE A 333 7.86 -22.45 4.73
C PHE A 333 8.99 -22.40 5.76
N LEU A 334 9.34 -21.21 6.25
CA LEU A 334 10.36 -21.06 7.31
C LEU A 334 9.98 -21.82 8.59
N ALA A 335 8.69 -21.85 8.93
CA ALA A 335 8.14 -22.61 10.06
C ALA A 335 8.07 -24.14 9.83
N GLY A 336 8.47 -24.64 8.65
CA GLY A 336 8.57 -26.07 8.35
C GLY A 336 7.40 -26.67 7.55
N ASP A 337 6.52 -25.85 6.99
CA ASP A 337 5.51 -26.33 6.04
C ASP A 337 6.11 -26.47 4.63
N ASP A 338 6.54 -27.68 4.29
CA ASP A 338 7.13 -28.04 2.99
C ASP A 338 6.19 -27.83 1.80
N LYS A 339 4.88 -27.59 2.03
CA LYS A 339 3.89 -27.37 0.97
C LYS A 339 3.45 -25.92 0.87
N ALA A 340 3.99 -25.03 1.70
CA ALA A 340 3.58 -23.64 1.73
C ALA A 340 3.91 -22.92 0.42
N MET A 341 5.05 -23.22 -0.20
CA MET A 341 5.50 -22.62 -1.46
C MET A 341 5.34 -23.57 -2.66
N THR A 342 4.97 -23.02 -3.81
CA THR A 342 4.97 -23.71 -5.10
C THR A 342 6.39 -24.02 -5.57
N VAL A 343 6.54 -24.89 -6.59
CA VAL A 343 7.85 -25.22 -7.16
C VAL A 343 8.55 -23.97 -7.72
N ALA A 344 7.83 -23.12 -8.45
CA ALA A 344 8.37 -21.87 -8.98
C ALA A 344 8.86 -20.93 -7.87
N GLN A 345 8.10 -20.81 -6.77
CA GLN A 345 8.49 -20.02 -5.60
C GLN A 345 9.73 -20.58 -4.91
N GLN A 346 9.87 -21.90 -4.80
CA GLN A 346 11.06 -22.55 -4.25
C GLN A 346 12.29 -22.35 -5.14
N SER A 347 12.14 -22.51 -6.46
CA SER A 347 13.19 -22.20 -7.44
C SER A 347 13.61 -20.72 -7.37
N GLY A 348 12.63 -19.82 -7.29
CA GLY A 348 12.85 -18.38 -7.12
C GLY A 348 13.60 -18.05 -5.84
N ALA A 349 13.20 -18.65 -4.70
CA ALA A 349 13.91 -18.52 -3.43
C ALA A 349 15.35 -19.02 -3.53
N ARG A 350 15.57 -20.18 -4.18
CA ARG A 350 16.93 -20.70 -4.39
C ARG A 350 17.80 -19.71 -5.18
N LEU A 351 17.29 -19.15 -6.27
CA LEU A 351 17.98 -18.13 -7.06
C LEU A 351 18.26 -16.87 -6.24
N PHE A 352 17.26 -16.41 -5.47
CA PHE A 352 17.32 -15.21 -4.64
C PHE A 352 18.43 -15.28 -3.58
N PHE A 353 18.58 -16.44 -2.94
CA PHE A 353 19.56 -16.69 -1.87
C PHE A 353 20.88 -17.32 -2.36
N THR A 354 21.07 -17.49 -3.66
CA THR A 354 22.36 -17.91 -4.24
C THR A 354 23.11 -16.68 -4.76
N ASP A 355 24.40 -16.56 -4.46
CA ASP A 355 25.22 -15.47 -4.97
C ASP A 355 25.22 -15.40 -6.51
N ALA A 356 25.27 -14.17 -7.04
CA ALA A 356 25.31 -13.97 -8.48
C ALA A 356 26.57 -14.56 -9.13
N THR A 357 27.70 -14.63 -8.41
CA THR A 357 28.91 -15.31 -8.91
C THR A 357 28.76 -16.82 -9.00
N ASP A 358 27.81 -17.40 -8.28
CA ASP A 358 27.61 -18.84 -8.14
C ASP A 358 26.42 -19.35 -8.97
N GLY A 359 25.92 -18.52 -9.89
CA GLY A 359 24.80 -18.87 -10.78
C GLY A 359 23.44 -18.35 -10.32
N GLY A 360 23.34 -17.78 -9.12
CA GLY A 360 22.11 -17.19 -8.58
C GLY A 360 21.83 -15.77 -9.04
N ALA A 361 20.92 -15.10 -8.32
CA ALA A 361 20.57 -13.70 -8.49
C ALA A 361 21.20 -12.78 -7.42
N GLY A 362 21.60 -13.35 -6.27
CA GLY A 362 22.28 -12.62 -5.20
C GLY A 362 21.42 -11.58 -4.48
N CYS A 363 20.10 -11.57 -4.65
CA CYS A 363 19.20 -10.55 -4.11
C CYS A 363 19.30 -10.44 -2.57
N TYR A 364 19.48 -11.57 -1.88
CA TYR A 364 19.57 -11.65 -0.41
C TYR A 364 20.70 -10.79 0.18
N SER A 365 21.73 -10.48 -0.62
CA SER A 365 22.86 -9.67 -0.19
C SER A 365 22.47 -8.20 0.11
N CYS A 366 21.33 -7.73 -0.38
CA CYS A 366 20.69 -6.46 0.02
C CYS A 366 19.34 -6.66 0.72
N HIS A 367 18.67 -7.78 0.44
CA HIS A 367 17.30 -8.08 0.86
C HIS A 367 17.28 -9.33 1.76
N SER A 368 17.76 -9.16 2.99
CA SER A 368 17.76 -10.16 4.07
C SER A 368 17.03 -9.62 5.30
N GLY A 369 17.04 -10.41 6.37
CA GLY A 369 16.32 -10.13 7.60
C GLY A 369 14.83 -10.46 7.53
N PRO A 370 14.09 -10.32 8.65
CA PRO A 370 12.67 -10.66 8.72
C PRO A 370 11.83 -9.94 7.67
N MET A 371 12.19 -8.69 7.36
CA MET A 371 11.50 -7.85 6.38
C MET A 371 12.16 -7.81 4.99
N LEU A 372 13.23 -8.58 4.73
CA LEU A 372 13.94 -8.58 3.44
C LEU A 372 14.37 -7.18 2.97
N ASN A 373 14.81 -6.33 3.91
CA ASN A 373 15.29 -4.96 3.69
C ASN A 373 16.70 -4.71 4.26
N LYS A 374 17.36 -5.75 4.78
CA LYS A 374 18.66 -5.67 5.47
C LYS A 374 19.74 -6.49 4.80
N GLN A 375 20.99 -6.26 5.21
CA GLN A 375 22.12 -7.12 4.83
C GLN A 375 22.17 -8.33 5.76
N PRO A 376 22.63 -9.52 5.29
CA PRO A 376 22.67 -10.73 6.11
C PRO A 376 23.64 -10.63 7.30
N ASN A 377 24.64 -9.75 7.21
CA ASN A 377 25.64 -9.46 8.23
C ASN A 377 25.33 -8.19 9.03
N ASP A 378 24.14 -7.60 8.90
CA ASP A 378 23.70 -6.50 9.74
C ASP A 378 23.76 -6.96 11.22
N PRO A 379 24.55 -6.29 12.10
CA PRO A 379 24.67 -6.69 13.50
C PRO A 379 23.34 -6.73 14.25
N ASP A 380 22.31 -6.07 13.72
CA ASP A 380 20.97 -6.00 14.30
C ASP A 380 19.91 -6.29 13.23
N VAL A 381 20.04 -7.44 12.55
CA VAL A 381 19.01 -7.97 11.64
C VAL A 381 17.61 -7.99 12.31
N THR A 382 17.57 -8.00 13.65
CA THR A 382 16.38 -8.04 14.51
C THR A 382 15.91 -6.67 15.05
N GLY A 383 16.63 -5.56 14.85
CA GLY A 383 16.22 -4.18 15.24
C GLY A 383 16.30 -3.76 16.72
N MET A 384 17.05 -4.46 17.58
CA MET A 384 17.26 -4.22 19.02
C MET A 384 18.23 -3.08 19.43
N GLY A 385 18.47 -2.07 18.59
CA GLY A 385 18.62 -0.70 19.12
C GLY A 385 19.93 0.05 18.85
N GLU A 386 20.84 -0.43 18.00
CA GLU A 386 21.95 0.42 17.52
C GLU A 386 21.66 1.01 16.13
N PHE A 387 22.14 2.24 15.88
CA PHE A 387 22.10 2.88 14.56
C PHE A 387 23.08 2.21 13.60
N ILE A 388 22.76 1.00 13.15
CA ILE A 388 23.49 0.33 12.08
C ILE A 388 23.14 0.98 10.74
N GLU A 389 24.13 1.12 9.86
CA GLU A 389 23.93 1.75 8.56
C GLU A 389 22.87 1.01 7.75
N GLU A 390 21.77 1.69 7.40
CA GLU A 390 20.79 1.15 6.47
C GLU A 390 21.42 0.92 5.10
N ASN A 391 20.89 -0.05 4.38
CA ASN A 391 21.31 -0.33 3.02
C ASN A 391 20.86 0.79 2.08
N PHE A 392 21.79 1.65 1.65
CA PHE A 392 21.55 2.69 0.64
C PHE A 392 22.35 2.42 -0.64
N TYR A 393 21.66 2.41 -1.79
CA TYR A 393 22.29 2.16 -3.09
C TYR A 393 21.82 3.12 -4.17
N ASN A 394 22.75 3.51 -5.04
CA ASN A 394 22.43 4.14 -6.31
C ASN A 394 22.26 3.04 -7.37
N LEU A 395 21.05 2.93 -7.90
CA LEU A 395 20.68 2.00 -8.97
C LEU A 395 20.56 2.70 -10.33
N GLY A 396 20.86 4.00 -10.42
CA GLY A 396 20.80 4.74 -11.67
C GLY A 396 19.38 5.06 -12.12
N LEU A 397 18.44 5.22 -11.19
CA LEU A 397 17.06 5.61 -11.47
C LEU A 397 16.96 7.09 -11.86
N ALA A 398 15.99 7.44 -12.71
CA ALA A 398 15.68 8.83 -13.04
C ALA A 398 14.84 9.49 -11.95
N ASP A 399 14.74 10.83 -11.96
CA ASP A 399 13.92 11.57 -11.01
C ASP A 399 12.44 11.18 -11.08
N HIS A 400 11.76 11.28 -9.95
CA HIS A 400 10.29 11.27 -9.91
C HIS A 400 9.73 12.43 -10.77
N PRO A 401 8.58 12.26 -11.46
CA PRO A 401 8.05 13.31 -12.32
C PRO A 401 7.82 14.65 -11.59
N LEU A 402 7.30 14.63 -10.35
CA LEU A 402 7.16 15.87 -9.55
C LEU A 402 8.49 16.57 -9.26
N GLN A 403 9.58 15.80 -9.07
CA GLN A 403 10.90 16.40 -8.89
C GLN A 403 11.45 16.99 -10.19
N ALA A 404 11.19 16.35 -11.34
CA ALA A 404 11.54 16.90 -12.65
C ALA A 404 10.83 18.25 -12.87
N LEU A 405 9.59 18.36 -12.43
CA LEU A 405 8.80 19.57 -12.57
C LEU A 405 9.25 20.67 -11.59
N ASN A 406 9.75 20.30 -10.40
CA ASN A 406 10.39 21.23 -9.46
C ASN A 406 11.61 21.97 -10.05
N ARG A 407 12.29 21.42 -11.08
CA ARG A 407 13.37 22.13 -11.78
C ARG A 407 12.88 23.35 -12.54
N LEU A 408 11.80 23.14 -13.30
CA LEU A 408 11.18 24.15 -14.15
C LEU A 408 10.63 25.29 -13.28
N ALA A 409 9.86 24.90 -12.28
CA ALA A 409 9.38 25.69 -11.17
C ALA A 409 10.43 26.64 -10.57
N ARG A 410 11.58 26.08 -10.18
CA ARG A 410 12.64 26.81 -9.49
C ARG A 410 13.51 27.64 -10.42
N SER A 411 13.28 27.56 -11.74
CA SER A 411 14.22 28.04 -12.76
C SER A 411 15.65 27.51 -12.53
N ASP A 412 15.76 26.31 -11.96
CA ASP A 412 17.02 25.64 -11.65
C ASP A 412 17.06 24.28 -12.36
N GLN A 413 17.70 24.27 -13.53
CA GLN A 413 17.86 23.06 -14.34
C GLN A 413 18.74 22.01 -13.66
N SER A 414 19.54 22.41 -12.66
CA SER A 414 20.47 21.52 -11.95
C SER A 414 19.84 20.77 -10.77
N PHE A 415 18.72 21.27 -10.22
CA PHE A 415 18.01 20.67 -9.08
C PHE A 415 17.63 19.21 -9.33
N ARG A 416 18.13 18.22 -8.57
CA ARG A 416 17.83 16.78 -8.75
C ARG A 416 17.35 16.16 -7.45
N ASP A 417 16.73 14.97 -7.54
CA ASP A 417 16.60 14.10 -6.38
C ASP A 417 17.96 13.42 -6.15
N ASP A 418 18.71 13.90 -5.16
CA ASP A 418 20.04 13.35 -4.85
C ASP A 418 19.99 12.26 -3.76
N GLY A 419 18.79 11.82 -3.38
CA GLY A 419 18.59 10.75 -2.40
C GLY A 419 19.19 11.09 -1.03
N ARG A 420 20.01 10.18 -0.51
CA ARG A 420 20.68 10.31 0.79
C ARG A 420 21.56 11.54 0.91
N ARG A 421 22.21 12.01 -0.17
CA ARG A 421 23.05 13.22 -0.14
C ARG A 421 22.28 14.46 0.31
N GLU A 422 20.98 14.52 0.03
CA GLU A 422 20.16 15.66 0.46
C GLU A 422 20.08 15.76 1.99
N ILE A 423 20.30 14.65 2.70
CA ILE A 423 20.28 14.56 4.16
C ILE A 423 21.68 14.70 4.76
N THR A 424 22.69 14.06 4.14
CA THR A 424 24.04 13.98 4.71
C THR A 424 25.00 15.04 4.19
N GLU A 425 24.69 15.68 3.06
CA GLU A 425 25.57 16.56 2.27
C GLU A 425 26.89 15.91 1.80
N ARG A 426 27.00 14.57 1.84
CA ARG A 426 28.19 13.83 1.40
C ARG A 426 28.07 13.43 -0.06
N GLU A 427 29.09 13.72 -0.87
CA GLU A 427 29.14 13.30 -2.28
C GLU A 427 29.08 11.78 -2.45
N ASP A 428 29.67 11.03 -1.52
CA ASP A 428 29.62 9.57 -1.53
C ASP A 428 28.21 9.00 -1.28
N ASP A 429 27.24 9.83 -0.91
CA ASP A 429 25.83 9.45 -0.75
C ASP A 429 24.92 9.86 -1.91
N ALA A 430 25.48 10.47 -2.96
CA ALA A 430 24.71 10.95 -4.11
C ALA A 430 23.88 9.83 -4.74
N PHE A 431 22.59 10.09 -4.97
CA PHE A 431 21.62 9.21 -5.61
C PHE A 431 21.40 7.86 -4.91
N LYS A 432 21.85 7.71 -3.66
CA LYS A 432 21.59 6.49 -2.91
C LYS A 432 20.23 6.57 -2.24
N PHE A 433 19.46 5.49 -2.35
CA PHE A 433 18.17 5.33 -1.71
C PHE A 433 18.13 4.05 -0.89
N ARG A 434 17.33 4.07 0.18
CA ARG A 434 17.18 2.96 1.10
C ARG A 434 16.57 1.75 0.40
N VAL A 435 17.09 0.57 0.71
CA VAL A 435 16.48 -0.71 0.35
C VAL A 435 15.19 -0.89 1.15
N LEU A 436 14.08 -1.04 0.45
CA LEU A 436 12.77 -1.25 1.07
C LEU A 436 12.47 -2.74 1.23
N THR A 437 11.49 -3.06 2.09
CA THR A 437 10.98 -4.43 2.23
C THR A 437 10.41 -4.95 0.91
N LEU A 438 10.57 -6.26 0.70
CA LEU A 438 9.95 -7.00 -0.41
C LEU A 438 8.61 -7.66 -0.04
N ARG A 439 8.15 -7.51 1.21
CA ARG A 439 6.85 -8.04 1.64
C ARG A 439 5.70 -7.18 1.13
N GLN A 440 4.54 -7.79 0.89
CA GLN A 440 3.30 -7.12 0.48
C GLN A 440 3.37 -6.33 -0.84
N LEU A 441 4.23 -6.71 -1.78
CA LEU A 441 4.39 -5.97 -3.04
C LEU A 441 3.34 -6.28 -4.12
N LYS A 442 2.64 -7.42 -4.05
CA LYS A 442 1.70 -7.88 -5.09
C LYS A 442 0.63 -6.85 -5.51
N GLY A 443 0.10 -6.09 -4.57
CA GLY A 443 -0.91 -5.07 -4.86
C GLY A 443 -0.35 -3.73 -5.35
N SER A 444 0.98 -3.52 -5.28
CA SER A 444 1.62 -2.27 -5.71
C SER A 444 1.69 -2.18 -7.23
N LYS A 445 1.43 -0.97 -7.76
CA LYS A 445 1.57 -0.65 -9.20
C LYS A 445 2.62 0.41 -9.52
N ASN A 446 3.39 0.84 -8.51
CA ASN A 446 4.43 1.87 -8.67
C ASN A 446 5.60 1.50 -7.75
N PHE A 447 6.79 1.30 -8.32
CA PHE A 447 8.00 0.88 -7.61
C PHE A 447 9.12 1.92 -7.67
N PHE A 448 10.09 1.76 -6.77
CA PHE A 448 11.17 2.72 -6.50
C PHE A 448 10.70 4.12 -6.07
N HIS A 449 11.65 5.03 -5.86
CA HIS A 449 11.37 6.40 -5.43
C HIS A 449 10.67 7.24 -6.50
N ASN A 450 10.81 6.87 -7.78
CA ASN A 450 10.22 7.59 -8.90
C ASN A 450 8.86 7.04 -9.35
N GLY A 451 8.44 5.85 -8.87
CA GLY A 451 7.15 5.26 -9.16
C GLY A 451 6.96 4.77 -10.60
N LEU A 452 7.98 4.81 -11.46
CA LEU A 452 7.81 4.61 -12.92
C LEU A 452 7.70 3.14 -13.36
N PHE A 453 8.05 2.21 -12.48
CA PHE A 453 7.93 0.77 -12.74
C PHE A 453 6.60 0.28 -12.20
N THR A 454 5.91 -0.57 -12.94
CA THR A 454 4.49 -0.89 -12.72
C THR A 454 4.20 -2.35 -12.36
N SER A 455 5.20 -3.24 -12.49
CA SER A 455 5.11 -4.64 -12.03
C SER A 455 6.40 -5.10 -11.35
N ILE A 456 6.32 -6.19 -10.58
CA ILE A 456 7.50 -6.84 -9.99
C ILE A 456 8.38 -7.45 -11.08
N GLU A 457 7.77 -7.98 -12.15
CA GLU A 457 8.47 -8.46 -13.34
C GLU A 457 9.36 -7.37 -13.97
N GLU A 458 8.83 -6.16 -14.18
CA GLU A 458 9.63 -5.02 -14.69
C GLU A 458 10.79 -4.67 -13.76
N VAL A 459 10.60 -4.78 -12.43
CA VAL A 459 11.66 -4.57 -11.45
C VAL A 459 12.73 -5.67 -11.56
N VAL A 460 12.33 -6.94 -11.65
CA VAL A 460 13.27 -8.07 -11.80
C VAL A 460 14.06 -7.93 -13.11
N ASP A 461 13.39 -7.58 -14.21
CA ASP A 461 14.03 -7.33 -15.50
C ASP A 461 14.98 -6.13 -15.46
N TYR A 462 14.67 -5.09 -14.69
CA TYR A 462 15.58 -3.97 -14.48
C TYR A 462 16.93 -4.43 -13.90
N PHE A 463 16.89 -5.27 -12.87
CA PHE A 463 18.09 -5.88 -12.29
C PHE A 463 18.73 -6.90 -13.25
N ASN A 464 17.93 -7.67 -14.00
CA ASN A 464 18.45 -8.65 -14.94
C ASN A 464 19.25 -8.00 -16.07
N HIS A 465 18.81 -6.84 -16.56
CA HIS A 465 19.54 -6.05 -17.56
C HIS A 465 20.67 -5.22 -16.96
N GLY A 466 20.52 -4.71 -15.73
CA GLY A 466 21.52 -3.89 -15.05
C GLY A 466 21.81 -2.56 -15.74
N ILE A 467 20.87 -1.99 -16.50
CA ILE A 467 21.03 -0.75 -17.27
C ILE A 467 20.39 0.42 -16.50
N PRO A 468 21.13 1.47 -16.12
CA PRO A 468 20.57 2.68 -15.50
C PRO A 468 19.45 3.31 -16.32
N GLN A 469 18.41 3.78 -15.65
CA GLN A 469 17.30 4.50 -16.27
C GLN A 469 17.66 5.97 -16.54
N GLY A 470 18.40 6.61 -15.62
CA GLY A 470 18.80 8.01 -15.68
C GLY A 470 20.28 8.16 -16.01
N VAL A 471 20.61 9.08 -16.93
CA VAL A 471 22.00 9.33 -17.33
C VAL A 471 22.83 9.91 -16.18
N VAL A 472 22.28 10.85 -15.41
CA VAL A 472 23.01 11.55 -14.34
C VAL A 472 23.32 10.60 -13.18
N SER A 473 22.31 9.94 -12.62
CA SER A 473 22.49 8.94 -11.57
C SER A 473 23.28 7.72 -12.05
N GLY A 474 23.08 7.30 -13.30
CA GLY A 474 23.75 6.17 -13.96
C GLY A 474 25.19 6.41 -14.42
N THR A 475 25.71 7.64 -14.33
CA THR A 475 27.12 7.94 -14.60
C THR A 475 27.85 8.48 -13.37
N ASN A 476 27.15 8.61 -12.24
CA ASN A 476 27.74 9.03 -10.98
C ASN A 476 28.66 7.94 -10.38
N ALA A 477 29.71 8.36 -9.66
CA ALA A 477 30.67 7.47 -9.02
C ALA A 477 30.05 6.53 -7.97
N THR A 478 28.87 6.86 -7.43
CA THR A 478 28.16 6.02 -6.44
C THR A 478 27.36 4.88 -7.05
N LEU A 479 27.24 4.79 -8.39
CA LEU A 479 26.47 3.74 -9.06
C LEU A 479 26.98 2.35 -8.64
N SER A 480 26.08 1.50 -8.17
CA SER A 480 26.45 0.22 -7.60
C SER A 480 26.89 -0.79 -8.66
N PRO A 481 28.12 -1.36 -8.59
CA PRO A 481 28.51 -2.46 -9.46
C PRO A 481 27.71 -3.73 -9.19
N ARG A 482 27.07 -3.86 -8.01
CA ARG A 482 26.14 -4.96 -7.71
C ARG A 482 24.84 -4.88 -8.54
N PHE A 483 24.54 -3.72 -9.12
CA PHE A 483 23.46 -3.56 -10.07
C PHE A 483 23.94 -3.79 -11.52
N THR A 484 25.06 -3.19 -11.91
CA THR A 484 25.50 -3.26 -13.31
C THR A 484 26.25 -4.55 -13.65
N ASN A 485 27.11 -5.04 -12.77
CA ASN A 485 27.98 -6.19 -12.99
C ASN A 485 28.01 -7.12 -11.76
N PRO A 486 26.84 -7.65 -11.34
CA PRO A 486 26.73 -8.47 -10.13
C PRO A 486 27.58 -9.76 -10.17
N ARG A 487 27.91 -10.26 -11.36
CA ARG A 487 28.75 -11.44 -11.56
C ARG A 487 30.26 -11.13 -11.63
N GLY A 488 30.65 -9.89 -11.37
CA GLY A 488 32.04 -9.42 -11.41
C GLY A 488 32.36 -8.53 -12.60
N PRO A 489 33.49 -7.81 -12.56
CA PRO A 489 33.82 -6.75 -13.52
C PRO A 489 34.05 -7.26 -14.96
N ASP A 490 34.47 -8.50 -15.12
CA ASP A 490 34.72 -9.12 -16.43
C ASP A 490 33.47 -9.80 -17.03
N ALA A 491 32.38 -9.89 -16.27
CA ALA A 491 31.13 -10.45 -16.73
C ALA A 491 30.32 -9.44 -17.55
N PRO A 492 29.47 -9.90 -18.49
CA PRO A 492 28.48 -9.05 -19.13
C PRO A 492 27.63 -8.30 -18.10
N ARG A 493 27.10 -7.14 -18.51
CA ARG A 493 26.20 -6.34 -17.67
C ARG A 493 24.95 -7.16 -17.32
N GLY A 494 24.46 -7.00 -16.08
CA GLY A 494 23.23 -7.62 -15.59
C GLY A 494 23.42 -9.00 -14.97
N LEU A 495 22.30 -9.67 -14.68
CA LEU A 495 22.28 -11.00 -14.07
C LEU A 495 22.29 -12.11 -15.11
N GLY A 496 21.86 -11.89 -16.36
CA GLY A 496 21.84 -12.94 -17.39
C GLY A 496 20.95 -14.14 -17.04
N LEU A 497 19.88 -13.91 -16.30
CA LEU A 497 18.84 -14.89 -16.01
C LEU A 497 17.98 -15.16 -17.25
N THR A 498 17.52 -16.40 -17.38
CA THR A 498 16.52 -16.80 -18.38
C THR A 498 15.13 -16.29 -18.02
N GLU A 499 14.20 -16.30 -18.97
CA GLU A 499 12.78 -15.94 -18.75
C GLU A 499 12.11 -16.80 -17.66
N GLU A 500 12.46 -18.09 -17.59
CA GLU A 500 11.95 -18.98 -16.54
C GLU A 500 12.47 -18.57 -15.15
N GLN A 501 13.76 -18.22 -15.07
CA GLN A 501 14.37 -17.77 -13.82
C GLN A 501 13.85 -16.40 -13.35
N THR A 502 13.59 -15.46 -14.27
CA THR A 502 12.97 -14.18 -13.92
C THR A 502 11.52 -14.38 -13.46
N ALA A 503 10.77 -15.28 -14.10
CA ALA A 503 9.43 -15.65 -13.66
C ALA A 503 9.41 -16.31 -12.28
N ASP A 504 10.35 -17.22 -12.00
CA ASP A 504 10.46 -17.90 -10.70
C ASP A 504 10.79 -16.92 -9.56
N ILE A 505 11.74 -16.00 -9.77
CA ILE A 505 12.05 -14.93 -8.79
C ILE A 505 10.84 -14.02 -8.60
N THR A 506 10.15 -13.66 -9.69
CA THR A 506 8.93 -12.85 -9.63
C THR A 506 7.87 -13.56 -8.80
N ALA A 507 7.62 -14.85 -9.01
CA ALA A 507 6.67 -15.64 -8.22
C ALA A 507 7.06 -15.71 -6.73
N PHE A 508 8.36 -15.82 -6.41
CA PHE A 508 8.83 -15.74 -5.04
C PHE A 508 8.50 -14.38 -4.40
N ILE A 509 8.88 -13.27 -5.05
CA ILE A 509 8.69 -11.92 -4.50
C ILE A 509 7.21 -11.53 -4.43
N GLU A 510 6.44 -11.83 -5.49
CA GLU A 510 5.06 -11.42 -5.63
C GLU A 510 4.11 -12.26 -4.80
N ASP A 511 4.22 -13.58 -4.85
CA ASP A 511 3.24 -14.48 -4.25
C ASP A 511 3.72 -15.08 -2.93
N ALA A 512 4.99 -15.47 -2.81
CA ALA A 512 5.46 -16.13 -1.60
C ALA A 512 5.61 -15.17 -0.41
N LEU A 513 5.78 -13.87 -0.68
CA LEU A 513 5.90 -12.80 0.33
C LEU A 513 4.60 -11.99 0.52
N PHE A 514 3.48 -12.48 -0.01
CA PHE A 514 2.17 -11.85 0.12
C PHE A 514 1.29 -12.57 1.14
N ASP A 515 0.65 -11.77 1.98
CA ASP A 515 -0.29 -12.18 3.00
C ASP A 515 -1.62 -11.42 2.81
N PRO A 516 -2.71 -12.11 2.45
CA PRO A 516 -4.01 -11.47 2.30
C PRO A 516 -4.58 -10.96 3.63
N ALA A 517 -4.12 -11.50 4.78
CA ALA A 517 -4.58 -11.09 6.11
C ALA A 517 -4.19 -9.64 6.45
N PHE A 518 -3.20 -9.09 5.74
CA PHE A 518 -2.78 -7.70 5.86
C PHE A 518 -3.90 -6.69 5.53
N VAL A 519 -4.90 -7.09 4.74
CA VAL A 519 -6.02 -6.23 4.34
C VAL A 519 -7.38 -6.84 4.62
N THR A 520 -7.47 -8.17 4.60
CA THR A 520 -8.71 -8.89 4.90
C THR A 520 -8.56 -9.51 6.26
N TYR A 521 -9.46 -9.21 7.20
CA TYR A 521 -9.40 -9.83 8.51
C TYR A 521 -9.51 -11.36 8.41
N ASP A 522 -8.52 -12.06 8.96
CA ASP A 522 -8.49 -13.51 9.09
C ASP A 522 -8.28 -13.86 10.56
N PRO A 523 -9.27 -14.47 11.25
CA PRO A 523 -9.15 -14.83 12.66
C PRO A 523 -8.10 -15.91 12.94
N ASP A 524 -7.69 -16.68 11.94
CA ASP A 524 -6.71 -17.74 12.07
C ASP A 524 -5.29 -17.28 11.68
N SER A 525 -5.14 -16.03 11.22
CA SER A 525 -3.85 -15.44 10.87
C SER A 525 -3.19 -14.75 12.05
N THR A 526 -1.86 -14.89 12.15
CA THR A 526 -1.01 -14.13 13.08
C THR A 526 -0.67 -12.72 12.56
N THR A 527 -1.04 -12.42 11.31
CA THR A 527 -0.95 -11.07 10.74
C THR A 527 -2.18 -10.28 11.12
N GLU A 528 -1.97 -9.15 11.81
CA GLU A 528 -3.02 -8.16 12.01
C GLU A 528 -3.24 -7.36 10.73
N SER A 529 -4.50 -7.04 10.43
CA SER A 529 -4.78 -6.20 9.27
C SER A 529 -4.25 -4.78 9.48
N PHE A 530 -3.60 -4.25 8.44
CA PHE A 530 -3.21 -2.85 8.38
C PHE A 530 -4.42 -1.95 8.18
N GLN A 531 -5.28 -2.27 7.20
CA GLN A 531 -6.56 -1.56 7.05
C GLN A 531 -7.47 -1.86 8.23
N LEU A 532 -8.35 -0.92 8.55
CA LEU A 532 -9.34 -1.16 9.58
C LEU A 532 -10.33 -2.21 9.09
N ASN A 533 -10.70 -3.10 9.99
CA ASN A 533 -11.60 -4.20 9.69
C ASN A 533 -12.88 -4.11 10.54
N GLU A 534 -13.75 -5.11 10.39
CA GLU A 534 -15.00 -5.20 11.15
C GLU A 534 -14.83 -5.10 12.67
N ARG A 535 -13.71 -5.60 13.22
CA ARG A 535 -13.42 -5.49 14.66
C ARG A 535 -13.02 -4.09 15.04
N ASP A 536 -12.47 -3.30 14.14
CA ASP A 536 -12.02 -1.94 14.42
C ASP A 536 -13.17 -0.94 14.45
N PHE A 537 -14.24 -1.18 13.67
CA PHE A 537 -15.37 -0.24 13.52
C PHE A 537 -16.75 -0.76 13.89
N ASN A 538 -16.96 -2.04 14.22
CA ASN A 538 -18.23 -2.47 14.81
C ASN A 538 -18.16 -2.34 16.34
N TYR A 539 -18.14 -1.09 16.81
CA TYR A 539 -18.02 -0.74 18.22
C TYR A 539 -19.17 -1.34 19.05
N SER A 540 -20.40 -1.33 18.55
CA SER A 540 -21.55 -1.88 19.29
C SER A 540 -21.35 -3.35 19.68
N LEU A 541 -20.61 -4.11 18.86
CA LEU A 541 -20.31 -5.52 19.07
C LEU A 541 -19.01 -5.73 19.85
N TYR A 542 -17.92 -5.08 19.42
CA TYR A 542 -16.56 -5.39 19.92
C TYR A 542 -16.05 -4.40 20.97
N ARG A 543 -16.56 -3.17 21.02
CA ARG A 543 -16.16 -2.11 21.96
C ARG A 543 -17.37 -1.26 22.39
N PRO A 544 -18.39 -1.86 23.06
CA PRO A 544 -19.65 -1.18 23.35
C PRO A 544 -19.48 0.06 24.24
N TYR A 545 -18.38 0.14 25.00
CA TYR A 545 -18.02 1.33 25.75
C TYR A 545 -17.73 2.54 24.84
N LEU A 546 -17.10 2.35 23.68
CA LEU A 546 -16.88 3.43 22.70
C LEU A 546 -18.19 3.82 22.00
N ALA A 547 -19.04 2.84 21.68
CA ALA A 547 -20.37 3.11 21.14
C ALA A 547 -21.22 3.98 22.10
N SER A 548 -21.14 3.69 23.40
CA SER A 548 -21.82 4.51 24.44
C SER A 548 -21.28 5.94 24.54
N LEU A 549 -20.07 6.19 24.02
CA LEU A 549 -19.41 7.49 23.95
C LEU A 549 -19.57 8.18 22.58
N GLY A 550 -20.43 7.65 21.72
CA GLY A 550 -20.79 8.27 20.44
C GLY A 550 -20.05 7.73 19.22
N ALA A 551 -19.17 6.72 19.37
CA ALA A 551 -18.56 6.06 18.20
C ALA A 551 -19.64 5.34 17.37
N ILE A 552 -19.59 5.48 16.04
CA ILE A 552 -20.62 5.00 15.12
C ILE A 552 -20.10 3.80 14.35
N ASP A 553 -20.87 2.71 14.32
CA ASP A 553 -20.47 1.51 13.58
C ASP A 553 -20.20 1.81 12.10
N GLY A 554 -19.11 1.26 11.57
CA GLY A 554 -18.68 1.46 10.19
C GLY A 554 -18.02 2.82 9.89
N ARG A 555 -17.68 3.60 10.92
CA ARG A 555 -16.97 4.89 10.82
C ARG A 555 -15.75 4.91 11.74
N VAL A 556 -14.79 5.78 11.43
CA VAL A 556 -13.71 6.13 12.38
C VAL A 556 -14.26 6.75 13.66
N ILE A 557 -13.46 6.80 14.72
CA ILE A 557 -13.87 7.32 16.04
C ILE A 557 -14.48 8.72 15.95
N SER A 558 -14.00 9.57 15.03
CA SER A 558 -14.58 10.90 14.77
C SER A 558 -15.94 10.91 14.07
N GLY A 559 -16.41 9.77 13.57
CA GLY A 559 -17.60 9.65 12.73
C GLY A 559 -17.37 9.98 11.24
N LEU A 560 -16.16 10.37 10.87
CA LEU A 560 -15.78 10.63 9.48
C LEU A 560 -15.61 9.32 8.68
N ALA A 561 -15.33 9.44 7.39
CA ALA A 561 -14.91 8.30 6.58
C ALA A 561 -13.43 7.96 6.82
N GLU A 562 -13.14 6.66 6.87
CA GLU A 562 -11.78 6.11 6.96
C GLU A 562 -10.90 6.58 5.80
N ASP A 563 -9.62 6.82 6.10
CA ASP A 563 -8.55 7.29 5.22
C ASP A 563 -8.79 8.72 4.70
N ASN A 564 -9.95 8.94 4.10
CA ASN A 564 -10.30 10.10 3.32
C ASN A 564 -11.76 10.45 3.49
N ASN A 565 -12.04 11.72 3.76
CA ASN A 565 -13.40 12.20 3.97
C ASN A 565 -13.82 13.24 2.92
N ASP A 566 -13.61 12.89 1.65
CA ASP A 566 -14.17 13.59 0.49
C ASP A 566 -15.41 12.84 -0.07
N PRO A 567 -16.27 13.51 -0.86
CA PRO A 567 -17.47 12.88 -1.40
C PRO A 567 -17.22 11.61 -2.22
N LEU A 568 -16.16 11.55 -3.01
CA LEU A 568 -15.88 10.37 -3.84
C LEU A 568 -15.41 9.19 -2.99
N SER A 569 -14.54 9.40 -2.02
CA SER A 569 -14.11 8.36 -1.08
C SER A 569 -15.29 7.81 -0.26
N ARG A 570 -16.25 8.66 0.14
CA ARG A 570 -17.48 8.20 0.81
C ARG A 570 -18.35 7.35 -0.12
N ARG A 571 -18.46 7.69 -1.41
CA ARG A 571 -19.13 6.82 -2.40
C ARG A 571 -18.39 5.51 -2.62
N ASP A 572 -17.05 5.55 -2.66
CA ASP A 572 -16.19 4.37 -2.81
C ASP A 572 -16.36 3.40 -1.62
N LYS A 573 -16.59 3.91 -0.41
CA LYS A 573 -16.87 3.12 0.79
C LYS A 573 -18.36 2.76 0.97
N GLY A 574 -19.24 3.23 0.08
CA GLY A 574 -20.68 3.01 0.19
C GLY A 574 -21.37 3.76 1.33
N LEU A 575 -20.74 4.83 1.81
CA LEU A 575 -21.22 5.70 2.88
C LEU A 575 -22.14 6.81 2.36
N GLU A 576 -22.02 7.15 1.07
CA GLU A 576 -22.85 8.11 0.35
C GLU A 576 -23.17 7.59 -1.06
N PHE A 577 -24.21 8.14 -1.67
CA PHE A 577 -24.56 7.90 -3.06
C PHE A 577 -24.88 9.23 -3.74
N LEU A 578 -24.49 9.36 -5.01
CA LEU A 578 -24.83 10.53 -5.83
C LEU A 578 -25.89 10.14 -6.86
N ASP A 579 -26.99 10.87 -6.92
CA ASP A 579 -27.96 10.73 -8.00
C ASP A 579 -27.34 11.31 -9.29
N VAL A 580 -27.16 10.45 -10.28
CA VAL A 580 -26.57 10.78 -11.59
C VAL A 580 -27.59 10.60 -12.70
N THR A 581 -28.88 10.55 -12.38
CA THR A 581 -29.96 10.34 -13.35
C THR A 581 -29.94 11.40 -14.44
N ASP A 582 -29.79 12.67 -14.06
CA ASP A 582 -29.75 13.80 -14.99
C ASP A 582 -28.42 13.91 -15.76
N GLN A 583 -27.43 13.06 -15.46
CA GLN A 583 -26.16 12.99 -16.20
C GLN A 583 -26.21 11.93 -17.32
N LEU A 584 -27.25 11.09 -17.37
CA LEU A 584 -27.32 9.92 -18.26
C LEU A 584 -28.49 9.99 -19.22
N ASP A 585 -28.19 10.19 -20.50
CA ASP A 585 -29.15 9.98 -21.58
C ASP A 585 -29.40 8.47 -21.74
N THR A 586 -30.65 8.06 -21.61
CA THR A 586 -31.06 6.65 -21.59
C THR A 586 -31.88 6.31 -22.83
N THR A 587 -31.39 5.38 -23.64
CA THR A 587 -32.08 4.92 -24.86
C THR A 587 -32.39 3.43 -24.78
N LEU A 588 -33.67 3.04 -24.88
CA LEU A 588 -34.07 1.65 -25.03
C LEU A 588 -33.75 1.17 -26.45
N ILE A 589 -32.69 0.37 -26.60
CA ILE A 589 -32.23 -0.14 -27.89
C ILE A 589 -33.08 -1.32 -28.34
N GLN A 590 -33.45 -2.21 -27.41
CA GLN A 590 -34.21 -3.41 -27.71
C GLN A 590 -35.07 -3.84 -26.53
N ARG A 591 -36.31 -4.24 -26.83
CA ARG A 591 -37.21 -4.95 -25.91
C ARG A 591 -37.62 -6.28 -26.55
N LEU A 592 -37.31 -7.39 -25.89
CA LEU A 592 -37.70 -8.73 -26.31
C LEU A 592 -38.59 -9.39 -25.26
N GLN A 593 -39.66 -10.05 -25.69
CA GLN A 593 -40.46 -10.93 -24.85
C GLN A 593 -40.21 -12.38 -25.27
N GLN A 594 -39.55 -13.14 -24.41
CA GLN A 594 -39.20 -14.54 -24.66
C GLN A 594 -39.37 -15.35 -23.37
N ASP A 595 -39.94 -16.55 -23.48
CA ASP A 595 -40.06 -17.50 -22.36
C ASP A 595 -40.70 -16.90 -21.10
N GLN A 596 -41.79 -16.11 -21.28
CA GLN A 596 -42.51 -15.39 -20.21
C GLN A 596 -41.69 -14.31 -19.49
N GLN A 597 -40.57 -13.86 -20.08
CA GLN A 597 -39.71 -12.82 -19.56
C GLN A 597 -39.64 -11.63 -20.52
N GLN A 598 -39.40 -10.44 -19.95
CA GLN A 598 -39.05 -9.24 -20.71
C GLN A 598 -37.56 -8.95 -20.55
N HIS A 599 -36.87 -8.79 -21.68
CA HIS A 599 -35.45 -8.48 -21.76
C HIS A 599 -35.32 -7.09 -22.39
N ASP A 600 -34.88 -6.12 -21.61
CA ASP A 600 -34.67 -4.75 -22.07
C ASP A 600 -33.17 -4.45 -22.11
N LEU A 601 -32.69 -3.99 -23.27
CA LEU A 601 -31.33 -3.52 -23.47
C LEU A 601 -31.33 -2.01 -23.60
N TYR A 602 -30.68 -1.34 -22.66
CA TYR A 602 -30.48 0.10 -22.66
C TYR A 602 -29.06 0.46 -23.06
N GLU A 603 -28.93 1.52 -23.84
CA GLU A 603 -27.70 2.30 -23.99
C GLU A 603 -27.80 3.50 -23.05
N LEU A 604 -26.79 3.65 -22.19
CA LEU A 604 -26.66 4.75 -21.23
C LEU A 604 -25.48 5.62 -21.67
N THR A 605 -25.73 6.88 -22.04
CA THR A 605 -24.70 7.83 -22.47
C THR A 605 -24.53 8.93 -21.43
N ASN A 606 -23.30 9.18 -20.97
CA ASN A 606 -23.03 10.33 -20.12
C ASN A 606 -23.11 11.62 -20.96
N SER A 607 -24.17 12.39 -20.76
CA SER A 607 -24.47 13.63 -21.47
C SER A 607 -24.01 14.88 -20.70
N SER A 608 -23.44 14.70 -19.51
CA SER A 608 -22.85 15.78 -18.71
C SER A 608 -21.37 16.04 -19.07
N ASP A 609 -20.84 17.14 -18.54
CA ASP A 609 -19.41 17.49 -18.57
C ASP A 609 -18.61 16.85 -17.42
N ALA A 610 -19.28 16.21 -16.47
CA ALA A 610 -18.69 15.51 -15.33
C ALA A 610 -18.58 14.00 -15.58
N VAL A 611 -17.72 13.33 -14.81
CA VAL A 611 -17.58 11.87 -14.83
C VAL A 611 -18.61 11.20 -13.92
N VAL A 612 -19.16 10.05 -14.34
CA VAL A 612 -19.90 9.16 -13.44
C VAL A 612 -18.94 8.11 -12.91
N ASP A 613 -18.56 8.21 -11.64
CA ASP A 613 -17.53 7.36 -11.02
C ASP A 613 -18.12 6.18 -10.25
N THR A 614 -17.25 5.24 -9.84
CA THR A 614 -17.52 4.16 -8.86
C THR A 614 -18.28 3.00 -9.50
N HIS A 615 -19.42 2.59 -8.94
CA HIS A 615 -20.36 1.67 -9.56
C HIS A 615 -21.63 2.43 -9.90
N LEU A 616 -22.26 2.07 -11.01
CA LEU A 616 -23.57 2.58 -11.37
C LEU A 616 -24.64 1.62 -10.85
N LEU A 617 -25.55 2.13 -10.04
CA LEU A 617 -26.73 1.44 -9.56
C LEU A 617 -27.92 1.84 -10.42
N VAL A 618 -28.40 0.91 -11.23
CA VAL A 618 -29.60 1.08 -12.05
C VAL A 618 -30.80 0.65 -11.22
N ILE A 619 -31.49 1.62 -10.63
CA ILE A 619 -32.65 1.39 -9.75
C ILE A 619 -33.92 1.41 -10.59
N VAL A 620 -34.71 0.34 -10.50
CA VAL A 620 -35.99 0.23 -11.20
C VAL A 620 -37.11 0.70 -10.27
N LYS A 621 -37.75 1.81 -10.65
CA LYS A 621 -38.87 2.43 -9.93
C LYS A 621 -40.20 2.07 -10.59
N ASN A 622 -41.28 2.11 -9.82
CA ASN A 622 -42.64 1.87 -10.30
C ASN A 622 -42.84 0.51 -10.97
N LEU A 623 -42.09 -0.50 -10.53
CA LEU A 623 -42.22 -1.87 -11.03
C LEU A 623 -43.63 -2.41 -10.68
N PRO A 624 -44.40 -2.95 -11.65
CA PRO A 624 -45.76 -3.41 -11.40
C PRO A 624 -45.83 -4.54 -10.36
N SER A 625 -46.88 -4.53 -9.53
CA SER A 625 -47.13 -5.61 -8.57
C SER A 625 -47.24 -6.97 -9.28
N GLY A 626 -46.61 -8.00 -8.72
CA GLY A 626 -46.57 -9.33 -9.32
C GLY A 626 -45.46 -9.54 -10.36
N THR A 627 -44.60 -8.54 -10.58
CA THR A 627 -43.39 -8.65 -11.40
C THR A 627 -42.13 -8.55 -10.54
N GLU A 628 -41.03 -9.07 -11.06
CA GLU A 628 -39.72 -9.01 -10.41
C GLU A 628 -38.61 -8.75 -11.44
N MET A 629 -37.51 -8.16 -10.97
CA MET A 629 -36.29 -8.00 -11.76
C MET A 629 -35.37 -9.20 -11.49
N LEU A 630 -35.25 -10.08 -12.47
CA LEU A 630 -34.59 -11.39 -12.36
C LEU A 630 -33.07 -11.30 -12.19
N ASN A 631 -32.46 -10.22 -12.67
CA ASN A 631 -31.03 -9.96 -12.53
C ASN A 631 -30.72 -8.84 -11.53
N ALA A 632 -31.63 -8.55 -10.59
CA ALA A 632 -31.35 -7.59 -9.54
C ALA A 632 -30.14 -8.02 -8.69
N SER A 633 -29.24 -7.08 -8.43
CA SER A 633 -28.14 -7.25 -7.48
C SER A 633 -28.58 -7.11 -6.02
N GLY A 634 -29.75 -6.49 -5.79
CA GLY A 634 -30.33 -6.31 -4.47
C GLY A 634 -31.58 -5.43 -4.51
N THR A 635 -32.07 -5.06 -3.34
CA THR A 635 -33.17 -4.10 -3.17
C THR A 635 -32.73 -2.92 -2.33
N THR A 636 -33.13 -1.72 -2.75
CA THR A 636 -32.95 -0.50 -1.97
C THR A 636 -33.68 -0.61 -0.62
N SER A 637 -33.32 0.26 0.34
CA SER A 637 -34.06 0.42 1.60
C SER A 637 -35.58 0.63 1.43
N ASN A 638 -35.99 1.24 0.31
CA ASN A 638 -37.38 1.49 -0.05
C ASN A 638 -38.02 0.37 -0.92
N GLY A 639 -37.38 -0.79 -1.03
CA GLY A 639 -37.92 -1.98 -1.71
C GLY A 639 -37.82 -2.00 -3.24
N ASN A 640 -37.21 -0.98 -3.86
CA ASN A 640 -36.99 -0.97 -5.32
C ASN A 640 -35.80 -1.88 -5.67
N PRO A 641 -35.93 -2.80 -6.65
CA PRO A 641 -34.80 -3.59 -7.11
C PRO A 641 -33.78 -2.72 -7.85
N TYR A 642 -32.51 -3.09 -7.75
CA TYR A 642 -31.44 -2.42 -8.49
C TYR A 642 -30.46 -3.43 -9.10
N LEU A 643 -29.88 -3.08 -10.24
CA LEU A 643 -28.72 -3.76 -10.82
C LEU A 643 -27.47 -2.94 -10.56
N ARG A 644 -26.43 -3.58 -10.02
CA ARG A 644 -25.10 -3.00 -9.93
C ARG A 644 -24.35 -3.25 -11.24
N VAL A 645 -23.93 -2.18 -11.87
CA VAL A 645 -23.10 -2.19 -13.06
C VAL A 645 -21.68 -1.76 -12.68
N PHE A 646 -20.74 -2.68 -12.84
CA PHE A 646 -19.31 -2.40 -12.69
C PHE A 646 -18.85 -1.61 -13.92
N LEU A 647 -18.32 -0.40 -13.67
CA LEU A 647 -17.86 0.48 -14.73
C LEU A 647 -16.46 0.07 -15.16
N LYS A 648 -16.23 0.06 -16.47
CA LYS A 648 -14.87 -0.10 -17.01
C LYS A 648 -14.02 1.07 -16.55
N ASP A 649 -12.81 0.79 -16.05
CA ASP A 649 -11.90 1.80 -15.49
C ASP A 649 -12.51 2.61 -14.32
N GLY A 650 -13.62 2.12 -13.73
CA GLY A 650 -14.32 2.74 -12.61
C GLY A 650 -15.10 4.01 -12.96
N ILE A 651 -15.26 4.35 -14.25
CA ILE A 651 -15.88 5.61 -14.70
C ILE A 651 -16.74 5.47 -15.97
N ILE A 652 -17.66 6.41 -16.19
CA ILE A 652 -18.21 6.76 -17.50
C ILE A 652 -17.80 8.21 -17.78
N SER A 653 -16.83 8.42 -18.68
CA SER A 653 -16.41 9.76 -19.06
C SER A 653 -17.49 10.51 -19.87
N PRO A 654 -17.46 11.86 -19.91
CA PRO A 654 -18.34 12.63 -20.78
C PRO A 654 -18.39 12.09 -22.21
N THR A 655 -19.59 12.05 -22.79
CA THR A 655 -19.90 11.51 -24.13
C THR A 655 -19.68 10.00 -24.32
N LYS A 656 -19.19 9.28 -23.31
CA LYS A 656 -19.03 7.83 -23.36
C LYS A 656 -20.33 7.13 -23.00
N ARG A 657 -20.47 5.92 -23.51
CA ARG A 657 -21.66 5.10 -23.38
C ARG A 657 -21.35 3.71 -22.87
N ILE A 658 -22.31 3.12 -22.17
CA ILE A 658 -22.29 1.72 -21.74
C ILE A 658 -23.66 1.10 -22.01
N ASP A 659 -23.68 -0.23 -22.12
CA ASP A 659 -24.92 -0.98 -22.26
C ASP A 659 -25.32 -1.61 -20.92
N SER A 660 -26.62 -1.61 -20.62
CA SER A 660 -27.17 -2.26 -19.44
C SER A 660 -28.38 -3.11 -19.81
N LYS A 661 -28.37 -4.38 -19.39
CA LYS A 661 -29.44 -5.33 -19.64
C LYS A 661 -30.29 -5.50 -18.38
N LEU A 662 -31.59 -5.30 -18.49
CA LEU A 662 -32.56 -5.53 -17.42
C LEU A 662 -33.46 -6.71 -17.79
N LEU A 663 -33.61 -7.65 -16.86
CA LEU A 663 -34.40 -8.86 -17.03
C LEU A 663 -35.57 -8.86 -16.07
N PHE A 664 -36.78 -9.07 -16.59
CA PHE A 664 -37.99 -9.09 -15.78
C PHE A 664 -38.81 -10.35 -16.00
N GLY A 665 -39.49 -10.77 -14.95
CA GLY A 665 -40.42 -11.89 -14.96
C GLY A 665 -41.67 -11.61 -14.13
N PHE A 666 -42.63 -12.53 -14.21
CA PHE A 666 -43.84 -12.51 -13.40
C PHE A 666 -43.74 -13.57 -12.30
N ILE A 667 -44.02 -13.16 -11.05
CA ILE A 667 -44.03 -14.07 -9.88
C ILE A 667 -45.03 -15.21 -10.10
N THR A 668 -46.15 -14.92 -10.76
CA THR A 668 -47.09 -15.92 -11.26
C THR A 668 -47.25 -15.72 -12.76
N PRO A 669 -46.85 -16.70 -13.59
CA PRO A 669 -46.95 -16.58 -15.04
C PRO A 669 -48.39 -16.26 -15.49
N PRO A 670 -48.60 -15.23 -16.32
CA PRO A 670 -49.92 -14.92 -16.83
C PRO A 670 -50.43 -16.03 -17.75
N ALA A 671 -51.77 -16.20 -17.77
CA ALA A 671 -52.40 -17.10 -18.72
C ALA A 671 -52.38 -16.48 -20.12
N GLY A 672 -51.33 -16.74 -20.90
CA GLY A 672 -51.18 -16.28 -22.29
C GLY A 672 -49.88 -15.55 -22.56
N GLU A 673 -49.93 -14.61 -23.50
CA GLU A 673 -48.80 -13.72 -23.80
C GLU A 673 -48.62 -12.71 -22.66
N PRO A 674 -47.41 -12.57 -22.09
CA PRO A 674 -47.18 -11.69 -20.97
C PRO A 674 -47.37 -10.22 -21.36
N PRO A 675 -48.03 -9.40 -20.51
CA PRO A 675 -48.09 -7.96 -20.76
C PRO A 675 -46.69 -7.34 -20.69
N ILE A 676 -46.53 -6.19 -21.35
CA ILE A 676 -45.31 -5.40 -21.24
C ILE A 676 -45.17 -4.89 -19.80
N ILE A 677 -43.97 -5.00 -19.25
CA ILE A 677 -43.61 -4.51 -17.92
C ILE A 677 -43.03 -3.10 -18.11
N ASP A 678 -43.79 -2.10 -17.67
CA ASP A 678 -43.34 -0.69 -17.69
C ASP A 678 -42.79 -0.28 -16.32
N TYR A 679 -41.77 0.59 -16.34
CA TYR A 679 -41.06 1.05 -15.16
C TYR A 679 -40.27 2.33 -15.49
N ASN A 680 -39.73 2.98 -14.45
CA ASN A 680 -38.83 4.12 -14.57
C ASN A 680 -37.43 3.74 -14.08
N LEU A 681 -36.41 4.39 -14.62
CA LEU A 681 -35.03 4.22 -14.19
C LEU A 681 -34.56 5.41 -13.37
N GLN A 682 -33.88 5.13 -12.26
CA GLN A 682 -33.07 6.08 -11.50
C GLN A 682 -31.65 5.54 -11.44
N PHE A 683 -30.66 6.43 -11.50
CA PHE A 683 -29.26 6.06 -11.53
C PHE A 683 -28.52 6.67 -10.34
N MET A 684 -27.87 5.82 -9.53
CA MET A 684 -27.04 6.27 -8.40
C MET A 684 -25.60 5.82 -8.59
N SER A 685 -24.64 6.67 -8.28
CA SER A 685 -23.22 6.34 -8.19
C SER A 685 -22.85 5.96 -6.74
N GLY A 686 -22.26 4.78 -6.54
CA GLY A 686 -21.73 4.34 -5.23
C GLY A 686 -21.51 2.83 -5.08
N GLN A 687 -20.62 2.43 -4.18
CA GLN A 687 -20.18 1.03 -3.98
C GLN A 687 -21.06 0.23 -3.00
N GLY A 688 -21.80 0.89 -2.10
CA GLY A 688 -22.59 0.24 -1.02
C GLY A 688 -23.99 -0.21 -1.43
N VAL A 689 -24.82 -0.54 -0.43
CA VAL A 689 -26.26 -0.83 -0.59
C VAL A 689 -27.06 0.50 -0.49
N PRO A 690 -27.81 0.89 -1.54
CA PRO A 690 -28.53 2.18 -1.61
C PRO A 690 -29.88 2.25 -0.84
#